data_AF-A0A2E9QT08-F1
#
_entry.id   AF-A0A2E9QT08-F1
#
_cell.length_a   1.000
_cell.length_b   1.000
_cell.length_c   1.000
_cell.angle_alpha   90.00
_cell.angle_beta   90.00
_cell.angle_gamma   90.00
#
_symmetry.space_group_name_H-M   'P 1'
#
loop_
_entity.id
_entity.type
_entity.pdbx_description
1 polymer ?
#
loop_
_entity_poly.entity_id
_entity_poly.type
_entity_poly.pdbx_seq_one_letter_code
_entity_poly.pdbx_strand_id
1 'polypeptide(L)'
;MRGWLIGCLCLFGVFALHTGCSTNNGNNEQVKDGGVKDSPTTPQCLTARDCKEGEDCVKGACKVAQECSEFSECEKDERCSGGYCLKRCDVDTDCPEQHVCTDGQCHKPDWKTAKAPNEGSTATKPLQIGLGVEDLDHPLSVSMAGYGFRPGPKGPYAKALGSSEGMYDRFKVKALVLDNGVERIAVIRSPLVFSTDYFITQISQYIIEKTQVNMIDKILFVSTHSHSAPARFWNLLPDLGFGTFGGGDFHPEVFRRMVASFGNAIIKANKDLQPGKFAYHIDPNFDPEKVIFSNRRSENSDYRHPYLLVARAERLDGTPIAALVSFPMHGTINSTTFMTNDAAGGLEFGVQEILEKKYKSKIEVFFLQGCAGDISPRGDRLGHKKLLQMQMLGRLAGPKILEYFDGLKDKGKTDISLEVVNRRIPLSRKALGYKDDEFFQLKDGEKLPYRFGAFQCVKDGFNFNTDPDGRHTDGKLGCIFSFEVLHGGPAVQFSKTRLSAARIGDLIISTFPGEATSPVAKALRDGFIAKTGGKLKDVVVLGYAQDHQLYITRENDWWRGGYEATMSTWGFKVGEYLINNAIDLTVQLTTTEKEKNDTGILPVDHYKLDLTPTIERVVTPEAGTIATQPPKEYKRMALEPMTFIISGGWVGVDHPKVVLQKKEGGAFKDVMRDGGQRVYDDADYRMVLEFRKVAADKVHYEYRFQELETFPAGTYRFHVEGQKWDGSKRVPYTVDTDAFEIVPGDNMRVNTVSLEKDQIAAYVSYPAGSNDDGKSDFGALSATGHRLRSSLVRWEVGPPLPENADVDIKITIKDSADKEEIVEVKKLNVYKKDKINIVTKRKEGKETTSEMETQVSGFTAKLPNTLVAGKYTVTIEVKDAHGNTGVWGPKELEIK
;
A
#
# COMPACT_ATOMS: atom_id res chain seq x y z
N MET A 1 -17.78 -6.81 -20.19
CA MET A 1 -16.92 -5.65 -20.57
C MET A 1 -17.02 -5.24 -22.05
N ARG A 2 -17.55 -6.05 -22.98
CA ARG A 2 -17.62 -5.72 -24.43
C ARG A 2 -18.69 -4.69 -24.87
N GLY A 3 -19.67 -4.33 -24.03
CA GLY A 3 -20.80 -3.49 -24.46
C GLY A 3 -20.75 -2.00 -24.09
N TRP A 4 -19.76 -1.54 -23.31
CA TRP A 4 -19.79 -0.19 -22.72
C TRP A 4 -18.69 0.76 -23.22
N LEU A 5 -17.69 0.26 -23.96
CA LEU A 5 -16.63 1.10 -24.56
C LEU A 5 -17.14 1.99 -25.72
N ILE A 6 -18.27 1.63 -26.32
CA ILE A 6 -18.93 2.45 -27.36
C ILE A 6 -19.56 3.71 -26.73
N GLY A 7 -19.92 3.69 -25.44
CA GLY A 7 -20.53 4.84 -24.76
C GLY A 7 -19.57 6.00 -24.50
N CYS A 8 -18.27 5.75 -24.30
CA CYS A 8 -17.30 6.81 -24.04
C CYS A 8 -16.85 7.54 -25.32
N LEU A 9 -16.85 6.88 -26.49
CA LEU A 9 -16.51 7.54 -27.76
C LEU A 9 -17.56 8.57 -28.19
N CYS A 10 -18.82 8.42 -27.75
CA CYS A 10 -19.88 9.40 -28.06
C CYS A 10 -19.85 10.67 -27.19
N LEU A 11 -19.16 10.67 -26.04
CA LEU A 11 -19.12 11.82 -25.12
C LEU A 11 -17.96 12.79 -25.38
N PHE A 12 -16.98 12.43 -26.20
CA PHE A 12 -15.88 13.30 -26.62
C PHE A 12 -16.13 14.01 -27.97
N GLY A 13 -17.28 13.77 -28.62
CA GLY A 13 -17.62 14.30 -29.95
C GLY A 13 -18.40 15.62 -29.98
N VAL A 14 -18.68 16.27 -28.85
CA VAL A 14 -19.50 17.50 -28.82
C VAL A 14 -18.92 18.53 -27.86
N PHE A 15 -17.80 19.16 -28.26
CA PHE A 15 -17.40 20.49 -27.78
C PHE A 15 -16.58 21.18 -28.88
N ALA A 16 -17.30 21.61 -29.92
CA ALA A 16 -16.82 22.62 -30.86
C ALA A 16 -17.97 23.59 -31.11
N LEU A 17 -17.62 24.88 -31.26
CA LEU A 17 -18.47 26.06 -31.48
C LEU A 17 -18.91 26.77 -30.20
N HIS A 18 -18.22 27.87 -29.88
CA HIS A 18 -18.79 29.22 -29.74
C HIS A 18 -17.63 30.21 -29.52
N THR A 19 -17.03 30.73 -30.61
CA THR A 19 -16.23 31.96 -30.58
C THR A 19 -17.01 33.04 -31.32
N GLY A 20 -17.47 34.05 -30.57
CA GLY A 20 -18.08 35.25 -31.12
C GLY A 20 -16.99 36.27 -31.43
N CYS A 21 -16.85 36.62 -32.71
CA CYS A 21 -16.04 37.75 -33.17
C CYS A 21 -16.61 39.08 -32.67
N SER A 22 -15.73 39.99 -32.26
CA SER A 22 -15.98 41.43 -32.33
C SER A 22 -14.79 42.09 -33.02
N THR A 23 -15.07 42.64 -34.20
CA THR A 23 -14.15 43.47 -34.99
C THR A 23 -14.22 44.91 -34.51
N ASN A 24 -13.07 45.59 -34.48
CA ASN A 24 -13.03 47.03 -34.72
C ASN A 24 -11.71 47.44 -35.39
N ASN A 25 -11.86 48.10 -36.53
CA ASN A 25 -10.81 48.67 -37.38
C ASN A 25 -10.27 49.98 -36.80
N GLY A 26 -9.00 50.27 -37.09
CA GLY A 26 -8.42 51.61 -36.97
C GLY A 26 -7.01 51.67 -37.57
N ASN A 27 -6.91 52.16 -38.83
CA ASN A 27 -5.68 52.55 -39.55
C ASN A 27 -4.77 53.44 -38.67
N ASN A 28 -3.44 53.54 -38.83
CA ASN A 28 -2.72 54.04 -39.99
C ASN A 28 -1.21 54.19 -39.66
N GLU A 29 -0.41 54.15 -40.72
CA GLU A 29 0.88 54.83 -40.95
C GLU A 29 2.23 54.30 -40.43
N GLN A 30 3.12 54.15 -41.43
CA GLN A 30 4.54 53.83 -41.41
C GLN A 30 5.39 55.05 -41.00
N VAL A 31 6.52 54.81 -40.32
CA VAL A 31 7.78 55.55 -40.56
C VAL A 31 8.97 54.58 -40.42
N LYS A 32 9.92 54.68 -41.35
CA LYS A 32 11.19 53.93 -41.43
C LYS A 32 12.36 54.67 -40.78
N ASP A 33 13.41 53.86 -40.58
CA ASP A 33 14.86 54.15 -40.56
C ASP A 33 15.59 54.48 -39.24
N GLY A 34 16.65 53.68 -39.00
CA GLY A 34 17.96 54.25 -38.67
C GLY A 34 18.74 53.62 -37.51
N GLY A 35 19.61 52.65 -37.81
CA GLY A 35 21.03 52.67 -37.39
C GLY A 35 21.45 52.30 -35.94
N VAL A 36 21.96 51.07 -35.80
CA VAL A 36 23.18 50.62 -35.07
C VAL A 36 23.47 51.12 -33.65
N LYS A 37 23.61 50.17 -32.70
CA LYS A 37 24.69 50.13 -31.69
C LYS A 37 24.72 48.77 -30.97
N ASP A 38 25.77 47.98 -31.26
CA ASP A 38 26.14 46.82 -30.46
C ASP A 38 26.57 47.27 -29.06
N SER A 39 25.77 46.88 -28.08
CA SER A 39 26.14 46.71 -26.67
C SER A 39 25.65 45.31 -26.30
N PRO A 40 26.25 44.57 -25.36
CA PRO A 40 25.71 43.28 -24.96
C PRO A 40 24.40 43.53 -24.20
N THR A 41 23.32 43.70 -24.96
CA THR A 41 21.98 43.92 -24.45
C THR A 41 21.60 42.69 -23.66
N THR A 42 21.30 42.90 -22.38
CA THR A 42 20.55 41.94 -21.58
C THR A 42 19.37 41.46 -22.44
N PRO A 43 19.22 40.14 -22.65
CA PRO A 43 18.18 39.63 -23.52
C PRO A 43 16.82 40.13 -23.04
N GLN A 44 16.01 40.66 -23.95
CA GLN A 44 14.66 41.19 -23.68
C GLN A 44 13.74 40.08 -23.15
N CYS A 45 14.01 38.85 -23.55
CA CYS A 45 13.28 37.66 -23.16
C CYS A 45 14.25 36.49 -22.99
N LEU A 46 13.91 35.52 -22.16
CA LEU A 46 14.60 34.22 -22.08
C LEU A 46 13.73 33.10 -22.65
N THR A 47 12.42 33.29 -22.60
CA THR A 47 11.41 32.32 -23.00
C THR A 47 10.24 33.04 -23.67
N ALA A 48 9.43 32.32 -24.45
CA ALA A 48 8.21 32.88 -25.07
C ALA A 48 7.30 33.62 -24.07
N ARG A 49 7.31 33.22 -22.79
CA ARG A 49 6.50 33.83 -21.72
C ARG A 49 6.93 35.25 -21.35
N ASP A 50 8.17 35.64 -21.64
CA ASP A 50 8.66 36.99 -21.37
C ASP A 50 8.21 37.99 -22.46
N CYS A 51 7.57 37.48 -23.52
CA CYS A 51 7.09 38.24 -24.66
C CYS A 51 5.57 38.47 -24.62
N LYS A 52 5.10 39.41 -25.44
CA LYS A 52 3.66 39.69 -25.53
C LYS A 52 2.93 38.55 -26.25
N GLU A 53 1.63 38.50 -26.08
CA GLU A 53 0.77 37.58 -26.84
C GLU A 53 1.01 37.76 -28.35
N GLY A 54 1.27 36.65 -29.05
CA GLY A 54 1.66 36.66 -30.46
C GLY A 54 3.15 36.79 -30.75
N GLU A 55 4.01 36.81 -29.74
CA GLU A 55 5.47 36.86 -29.88
C GLU A 55 6.16 35.62 -29.26
N ASP A 56 7.26 35.16 -29.86
CA ASP A 56 8.18 34.17 -29.32
C ASP A 56 9.54 34.81 -28.98
N CYS A 57 10.25 34.21 -28.03
CA CYS A 57 11.59 34.62 -27.69
C CYS A 57 12.63 33.96 -28.60
N VAL A 58 13.07 34.69 -29.62
CA VAL A 58 14.04 34.20 -30.60
C VAL A 58 15.38 34.89 -30.38
N LYS A 59 16.36 34.14 -29.85
CA LYS A 59 17.72 34.61 -29.56
C LYS A 59 17.74 35.83 -28.61
N GLY A 60 16.87 35.85 -27.62
CA GLY A 60 16.82 36.91 -26.61
C GLY A 60 16.06 38.17 -27.02
N ALA A 61 15.33 38.14 -28.14
CA ALA A 61 14.43 39.21 -28.57
C ALA A 61 13.03 38.66 -28.83
N CYS A 62 12.01 39.41 -28.40
CA CYS A 62 10.62 39.06 -28.69
C CYS A 62 10.33 39.35 -30.16
N LYS A 63 9.91 38.32 -30.90
CA LYS A 63 9.58 38.40 -32.33
C LYS A 63 8.18 37.86 -32.56
N VAL A 64 7.44 38.47 -33.48
CA VAL A 64 6.11 37.96 -33.88
C VAL A 64 6.23 36.50 -34.31
N ALA A 65 5.45 35.65 -33.66
CA ALA A 65 5.38 34.22 -33.93
C ALA A 65 4.46 33.96 -35.13
N GLN A 66 4.70 32.87 -35.86
CA GLN A 66 3.82 32.45 -36.95
C GLN A 66 2.43 32.10 -36.38
N GLU A 67 1.35 32.63 -36.96
CA GLU A 67 -0.01 32.23 -36.59
C GLU A 67 -0.30 30.79 -37.00
N CYS A 68 -1.11 30.11 -36.22
CA CYS A 68 -1.51 28.74 -36.47
C CYS A 68 -2.91 28.44 -35.91
N SER A 69 -3.58 27.49 -36.56
CA SER A 69 -4.86 26.95 -36.13
C SER A 69 -4.74 25.53 -35.56
N GLU A 70 -3.71 24.79 -35.98
CA GLU A 70 -3.42 23.42 -35.56
C GLU A 70 -1.90 23.14 -35.53
N PHE A 71 -1.49 22.08 -34.82
CA PHE A 71 -0.08 21.77 -34.60
C PHE A 71 0.71 21.41 -35.86
N SER A 72 0.04 20.96 -36.94
CA SER A 72 0.63 20.62 -38.24
C SER A 72 1.23 21.81 -38.97
N GLU A 73 0.82 23.03 -38.62
CA GLU A 73 1.23 24.26 -39.30
C GLU A 73 2.57 24.82 -38.78
N CYS A 74 3.07 24.31 -37.65
CA CYS A 74 4.28 24.78 -36.98
C CYS A 74 5.51 23.95 -37.32
N GLU A 75 6.70 24.55 -37.23
CA GLU A 75 7.96 23.83 -37.41
C GLU A 75 8.13 22.69 -36.37
N LYS A 76 9.06 21.75 -36.64
CA LYS A 76 9.22 20.51 -35.87
C LYS A 76 9.42 20.76 -34.36
N ASP A 77 10.06 21.86 -33.97
CA ASP A 77 10.32 22.28 -32.60
C ASP A 77 9.39 23.37 -32.03
N GLU A 78 8.38 23.79 -32.81
CA GLU A 78 7.38 24.78 -32.42
C GLU A 78 6.00 24.14 -32.19
N ARG A 79 5.14 24.77 -31.38
CA ARG A 79 3.78 24.29 -31.13
C ARG A 79 2.79 25.43 -31.17
N CYS A 80 1.66 25.14 -31.79
CA CYS A 80 0.53 26.05 -31.83
C CYS A 80 -0.07 26.26 -30.44
N SER A 81 0.11 27.43 -29.86
CA SER A 81 -0.44 27.76 -28.55
C SER A 81 -0.84 29.23 -28.51
N GLY A 82 -2.08 29.47 -28.10
CA GLY A 82 -2.66 30.81 -28.19
C GLY A 82 -2.82 31.30 -29.64
N GLY A 83 -2.85 30.40 -30.63
CA GLY A 83 -2.92 30.74 -32.04
C GLY A 83 -1.57 31.03 -32.71
N TYR A 84 -0.44 30.74 -32.03
CA TYR A 84 0.90 31.01 -32.54
C TYR A 84 1.84 29.81 -32.38
N CYS A 85 2.72 29.60 -33.34
CA CYS A 85 3.81 28.62 -33.29
C CYS A 85 4.91 29.13 -32.37
N LEU A 86 5.00 28.53 -31.18
CA LEU A 86 5.95 28.92 -30.13
C LEU A 86 6.89 27.76 -29.82
N LYS A 87 8.17 28.07 -29.57
CA LYS A 87 9.13 27.08 -29.11
C LYS A 87 8.75 26.52 -27.73
N ARG A 88 8.83 25.19 -27.57
CA ARG A 88 8.50 24.48 -26.32
C ARG A 88 9.67 23.63 -25.82
N CYS A 89 9.81 23.53 -24.50
CA CYS A 89 10.76 22.61 -23.87
C CYS A 89 10.16 21.19 -23.80
N ASP A 90 10.99 20.17 -23.93
CA ASP A 90 10.60 18.77 -23.67
C ASP A 90 11.06 18.35 -22.27
N VAL A 91 12.23 18.83 -21.85
CA VAL A 91 12.88 18.54 -20.55
C VAL A 91 13.57 19.80 -19.98
N ASP A 92 13.96 19.76 -18.70
CA ASP A 92 14.57 20.91 -18.01
C ASP A 92 15.85 21.42 -18.71
N THR A 93 16.64 20.55 -19.36
CA THR A 93 17.86 20.95 -20.07
C THR A 93 17.62 21.75 -21.36
N ASP A 94 16.37 21.85 -21.81
CA ASP A 94 15.98 22.74 -22.91
C ASP A 94 15.72 24.17 -22.41
N CYS A 95 15.64 24.36 -21.09
CA CYS A 95 15.42 25.63 -20.43
C CYS A 95 16.72 26.30 -19.98
N PRO A 96 16.70 27.62 -19.68
CA PRO A 96 17.84 28.29 -19.05
C PRO A 96 18.23 27.63 -17.72
N GLU A 97 19.46 27.83 -17.26
CA GLU A 97 19.92 27.27 -15.99
C GLU A 97 18.95 27.60 -14.84
N GLN A 98 18.76 26.64 -13.93
CA GLN A 98 17.83 26.73 -12.79
C GLN A 98 16.34 26.87 -13.15
N HIS A 99 15.96 26.66 -14.41
CA HIS A 99 14.55 26.60 -14.81
C HIS A 99 14.08 25.16 -14.98
N VAL A 100 12.81 24.93 -14.68
CA VAL A 100 12.11 23.66 -14.93
C VAL A 100 11.26 23.77 -16.18
N CYS A 101 11.11 22.67 -16.90
CA CYS A 101 10.13 22.53 -17.96
C CYS A 101 8.81 22.01 -17.40
N THR A 102 7.72 22.77 -17.57
CA THR A 102 6.37 22.34 -17.17
C THR A 102 5.38 22.70 -18.27
N ASP A 103 4.66 21.70 -18.78
CA ASP A 103 3.69 21.83 -19.87
C ASP A 103 4.28 22.57 -21.09
N GLY A 104 5.52 22.20 -21.42
CA GLY A 104 6.28 22.76 -22.54
C GLY A 104 6.81 24.17 -22.32
N GLN A 105 6.69 24.72 -21.12
CA GLN A 105 7.10 26.09 -20.81
C GLN A 105 8.14 26.11 -19.70
N CYS A 106 9.18 26.92 -19.89
CA CYS A 106 10.21 27.12 -18.90
C CYS A 106 9.75 28.13 -17.83
N HIS A 107 10.07 27.86 -16.57
CA HIS A 107 9.96 28.83 -15.49
C HIS A 107 10.96 28.54 -14.38
N LYS A 108 11.24 29.57 -13.58
CA LYS A 108 12.07 29.43 -12.39
C LYS A 108 11.17 29.00 -11.21
N PRO A 109 11.47 27.89 -10.52
CA PRO A 109 10.69 27.47 -9.36
C PRO A 109 10.96 28.40 -8.16
N ASP A 110 9.96 28.60 -7.31
CA ASP A 110 10.05 29.43 -6.08
C ASP A 110 10.18 28.55 -4.82
N TRP A 111 11.24 27.75 -4.77
CA TRP A 111 11.50 26.86 -3.64
C TRP A 111 12.28 27.58 -2.53
N LYS A 112 11.88 27.33 -1.28
CA LYS A 112 12.64 27.73 -0.10
C LYS A 112 13.95 26.96 -0.06
N THR A 113 15.00 27.64 0.37
CA THR A 113 16.35 27.09 0.51
C THR A 113 16.73 26.99 1.99
N ALA A 114 17.49 25.96 2.34
CA ALA A 114 18.11 25.78 3.64
C ALA A 114 19.28 24.80 3.49
N LYS A 115 20.13 24.71 4.53
CA LYS A 115 21.25 23.77 4.55
C LYS A 115 20.79 22.33 4.75
N ALA A 116 21.51 21.39 4.16
CA ALA A 116 21.34 19.99 4.47
C ALA A 116 21.85 19.66 5.89
N PRO A 117 21.34 18.61 6.55
CA PRO A 117 21.94 18.11 7.78
C PRO A 117 23.42 17.78 7.55
N ASN A 118 24.27 18.10 8.54
CA ASN A 118 25.70 17.80 8.54
C ASN A 118 26.48 18.38 7.33
N GLU A 119 25.92 19.39 6.63
CA GLU A 119 26.59 20.03 5.51
C GLU A 119 27.96 20.61 5.93
N GLY A 120 29.03 20.13 5.28
CA GLY A 120 30.41 20.50 5.59
C GLY A 120 31.08 19.69 6.71
N SER A 121 30.37 18.77 7.36
CA SER A 121 30.96 17.86 8.36
C SER A 121 31.81 16.79 7.69
N THR A 122 32.97 16.47 8.28
CA THR A 122 33.89 15.45 7.76
C THR A 122 34.24 14.36 8.78
N ALA A 123 33.87 14.54 10.05
CA ALA A 123 34.19 13.61 11.13
C ALA A 123 33.02 12.67 11.42
N THR A 124 33.21 11.37 11.16
CA THR A 124 32.25 10.32 11.50
C THR A 124 32.11 10.18 13.02
N LYS A 125 30.87 9.99 13.48
CA LYS A 125 30.46 9.80 14.87
C LYS A 125 29.68 8.49 15.01
N PRO A 126 29.58 7.94 16.23
CA PRO A 126 28.71 6.80 16.49
C PRO A 126 27.27 7.07 16.04
N LEU A 127 26.68 6.06 15.39
CA LEU A 127 25.35 6.10 14.80
C LEU A 127 24.30 6.59 15.80
N GLN A 128 23.56 7.61 15.38
CA GLN A 128 22.31 8.04 15.97
C GLN A 128 21.15 7.47 15.13
N ILE A 129 20.13 6.98 15.81
CA ILE A 129 18.90 6.44 15.22
C ILE A 129 17.72 7.19 15.82
N GLY A 130 16.81 7.67 14.99
CA GLY A 130 15.58 8.34 15.41
C GLY A 130 14.36 7.74 14.73
N LEU A 131 13.28 7.54 15.48
CA LEU A 131 12.05 6.94 14.99
C LEU A 131 10.89 7.94 15.09
N GLY A 132 10.20 8.15 13.98
CA GLY A 132 9.02 9.00 13.89
C GLY A 132 7.84 8.23 13.34
N VAL A 133 6.72 8.25 14.07
CA VAL A 133 5.45 7.68 13.62
C VAL A 133 4.38 8.76 13.70
N GLU A 134 3.69 8.96 12.59
CA GLU A 134 2.59 9.93 12.46
C GLU A 134 1.37 9.22 11.88
N ASP A 135 0.18 9.56 12.38
CA ASP A 135 -1.05 9.14 11.71
C ASP A 135 -1.19 9.93 10.40
N LEU A 136 -1.61 9.28 9.33
CA LEU A 136 -1.86 9.98 8.06
C LEU A 136 -3.16 10.79 8.18
N ASP A 137 -3.09 12.13 8.18
CA ASP A 137 -4.30 12.97 8.09
C ASP A 137 -4.86 12.89 6.67
N HIS A 138 -5.97 12.16 6.55
CA HIS A 138 -6.81 12.13 5.37
C HIS A 138 -8.29 12.18 5.78
N PRO A 139 -9.16 12.70 4.90
CA PRO A 139 -10.61 12.57 5.08
C PRO A 139 -11.03 11.09 5.05
N LEU A 140 -12.05 10.73 5.82
CA LEU A 140 -12.57 9.36 5.83
C LEU A 140 -13.29 9.01 4.53
N SER A 141 -14.14 9.91 4.01
CA SER A 141 -14.92 9.71 2.76
C SER A 141 -14.15 10.08 1.49
N VAL A 142 -12.88 9.69 1.40
CA VAL A 142 -11.99 9.94 0.26
C VAL A 142 -12.01 8.73 -0.69
N SER A 143 -11.79 8.97 -1.99
CA SER A 143 -11.55 7.85 -2.91
C SER A 143 -10.26 7.10 -2.57
N MET A 144 -10.20 5.82 -2.92
CA MET A 144 -9.00 4.98 -2.74
C MET A 144 -8.21 4.82 -4.03
N ALA A 145 -6.89 4.81 -3.91
CA ALA A 145 -5.99 4.80 -5.05
C ALA A 145 -5.68 3.37 -5.54
N GLY A 146 -5.17 3.22 -6.77
CA GLY A 146 -4.77 1.94 -7.36
C GLY A 146 -5.76 1.45 -8.41
N TYR A 147 -6.90 0.87 -8.01
CA TYR A 147 -7.90 0.40 -8.97
C TYR A 147 -8.56 1.54 -9.75
N GLY A 148 -8.32 1.58 -11.06
CA GLY A 148 -9.00 2.49 -11.98
C GLY A 148 -10.51 2.23 -12.07
N PHE A 149 -11.28 3.29 -12.30
CA PHE A 149 -12.74 3.27 -12.43
C PHE A 149 -13.47 2.62 -11.25
N ARG A 150 -12.87 2.66 -10.05
CA ARG A 150 -13.44 2.04 -8.84
C ARG A 150 -14.85 2.60 -8.57
N PRO A 151 -15.89 1.76 -8.54
CA PRO A 151 -17.22 2.17 -8.12
C PRO A 151 -17.28 2.32 -6.61
N GLY A 152 -18.23 3.11 -6.12
CA GLY A 152 -18.46 3.27 -4.69
C GLY A 152 -19.48 4.38 -4.42
N PRO A 153 -19.79 4.62 -3.14
CA PRO A 153 -20.67 5.71 -2.75
C PRO A 153 -20.12 7.07 -3.17
N LYS A 154 -21.00 8.06 -3.27
CA LYS A 154 -20.59 9.46 -3.45
C LYS A 154 -20.23 10.05 -2.10
N GLY A 155 -19.15 10.82 -2.06
CA GLY A 155 -18.66 11.48 -0.86
C GLY A 155 -18.09 12.86 -1.18
N PRO A 156 -17.97 13.77 -0.20
CA PRO A 156 -17.43 15.12 -0.43
C PRO A 156 -15.98 15.09 -0.92
N TYR A 157 -15.21 14.06 -0.55
CA TYR A 157 -13.83 13.88 -0.98
C TYR A 157 -13.69 12.84 -2.11
N ALA A 158 -14.74 12.54 -2.86
CA ALA A 158 -14.71 11.59 -3.98
C ALA A 158 -15.42 12.19 -5.22
N LYS A 159 -14.72 12.22 -6.36
CA LYS A 159 -15.23 12.79 -7.63
C LYS A 159 -15.14 11.78 -8.78
N ALA A 160 -13.98 11.59 -9.39
CA ALA A 160 -13.76 10.60 -10.46
C ALA A 160 -13.91 9.12 -10.04
N LEU A 161 -13.68 8.82 -8.77
CA LEU A 161 -13.76 7.46 -8.20
C LEU A 161 -14.76 7.44 -7.05
N GLY A 162 -15.29 6.26 -6.73
CA GLY A 162 -16.12 6.05 -5.54
C GLY A 162 -15.40 6.38 -4.23
N SER A 163 -16.14 6.91 -3.27
CA SER A 163 -15.69 7.13 -1.89
C SER A 163 -15.48 5.81 -1.17
N SER A 164 -14.57 5.79 -0.19
CA SER A 164 -14.61 4.79 0.86
C SER A 164 -15.81 4.99 1.80
N GLU A 165 -16.18 3.94 2.52
CA GLU A 165 -17.25 3.92 3.53
C GLU A 165 -16.78 3.33 4.87
N GLY A 166 -15.53 2.91 4.97
CA GLY A 166 -14.99 2.31 6.19
C GLY A 166 -13.48 2.11 6.10
N MET A 167 -12.92 1.55 7.18
CA MET A 167 -11.51 1.23 7.35
C MET A 167 -11.34 -0.08 8.11
N TYR A 168 -10.49 -0.98 7.61
CA TYR A 168 -10.08 -2.16 8.38
C TYR A 168 -8.93 -1.87 9.34
N ASP A 169 -8.11 -0.86 9.05
CA ASP A 169 -6.93 -0.49 9.81
C ASP A 169 -6.51 0.95 9.51
N ARG A 170 -5.72 1.55 10.40
CA ARG A 170 -5.28 2.95 10.29
C ARG A 170 -3.99 3.09 9.52
N PHE A 171 -3.87 4.21 8.80
CA PHE A 171 -2.65 4.54 8.08
C PHE A 171 -1.68 5.34 8.95
N LYS A 172 -0.45 4.86 9.03
CA LYS A 172 0.65 5.55 9.69
C LYS A 172 1.79 5.76 8.71
N VAL A 173 2.36 6.96 8.74
CA VAL A 173 3.66 7.25 8.13
C VAL A 173 4.74 6.90 9.15
N LYS A 174 5.72 6.10 8.73
CA LYS A 174 6.84 5.70 9.59
C LYS A 174 8.14 6.22 8.97
N ALA A 175 8.94 6.89 9.77
CA ALA A 175 10.24 7.45 9.40
C ALA A 175 11.33 6.92 10.33
N LEU A 176 12.36 6.31 9.76
CA LEU A 176 13.58 5.94 10.48
C LEU A 176 14.73 6.83 9.97
N VAL A 177 15.29 7.66 10.86
CA VAL A 177 16.42 8.53 10.55
C VAL A 177 17.69 7.91 11.11
N LEU A 178 18.72 7.79 10.27
CA LEU A 178 20.06 7.35 10.62
C LEU A 178 21.02 8.52 10.41
N ASP A 179 21.91 8.77 11.37
CA ASP A 179 22.89 9.85 11.31
C ASP A 179 24.23 9.40 11.90
N ASN A 180 25.33 9.62 11.19
CA ASN A 180 26.69 9.29 11.65
C ASN A 180 27.59 10.53 11.80
N GLY A 181 27.01 11.72 11.95
CA GLY A 181 27.69 13.01 12.09
C GLY A 181 28.16 13.64 10.77
N VAL A 182 28.25 12.85 9.69
CA VAL A 182 28.67 13.30 8.35
C VAL A 182 27.51 13.22 7.36
N GLU A 183 26.73 12.15 7.44
CA GLU A 183 25.58 11.92 6.58
C GLU A 183 24.34 11.62 7.43
N ARG A 184 23.17 12.02 6.92
CA ARG A 184 21.86 11.75 7.51
C ARG A 184 20.90 11.24 6.45
N ILE A 185 20.26 10.12 6.70
CA ILE A 185 19.30 9.50 5.78
C ILE A 185 17.98 9.26 6.52
N ALA A 186 16.86 9.58 5.87
CA ALA A 186 15.52 9.28 6.36
C ALA A 186 14.86 8.20 5.47
N VAL A 187 14.65 7.00 6.01
CA VAL A 187 13.89 5.93 5.34
C VAL A 187 12.42 6.08 5.72
N ILE A 188 11.57 6.28 4.71
CA ILE A 188 10.13 6.50 4.89
C ILE A 188 9.37 5.30 4.36
N ARG A 189 8.62 4.64 5.25
CA ARG A 189 7.56 3.71 4.86
C ARG A 189 6.27 4.51 4.72
N SER A 190 5.85 4.67 3.48
CA SER A 190 4.60 5.31 3.08
C SER A 190 3.47 4.28 3.01
N PRO A 191 2.31 4.53 3.65
CA PRO A 191 1.13 3.70 3.50
C PRO A 191 0.43 3.84 2.13
N LEU A 192 0.88 4.78 1.28
CA LEU A 192 0.19 5.15 0.04
C LEU A 192 0.45 4.15 -1.09
N VAL A 193 -0.32 4.29 -2.18
CA VAL A 193 -0.18 3.46 -3.38
C VAL A 193 1.18 3.68 -4.07
N PHE A 194 1.72 4.89 -4.11
CA PHE A 194 3.00 5.16 -4.77
C PHE A 194 3.64 6.41 -4.18
N SER A 195 4.86 6.72 -4.61
CA SER A 195 5.62 7.92 -4.25
C SER A 195 5.84 8.76 -5.50
N THR A 196 6.00 10.08 -5.36
CA THR A 196 6.35 10.97 -6.48
C THR A 196 7.45 11.95 -6.05
N ASP A 197 8.30 12.37 -6.99
CA ASP A 197 9.33 13.37 -6.68
C ASP A 197 8.73 14.71 -6.26
N TYR A 198 7.56 15.07 -6.80
CA TYR A 198 6.80 16.24 -6.36
C TYR A 198 6.42 16.14 -4.88
N PHE A 199 5.99 14.97 -4.42
CA PHE A 199 5.65 14.77 -3.01
C PHE A 199 6.87 14.97 -2.11
N ILE A 200 8.02 14.42 -2.49
CA ILE A 200 9.27 14.60 -1.75
C ILE A 200 9.68 16.09 -1.71
N THR A 201 9.49 16.78 -2.82
CA THR A 201 9.72 18.24 -2.92
C THR A 201 8.88 18.98 -1.90
N GLN A 202 7.57 18.73 -1.86
CA GLN A 202 6.64 19.40 -0.95
C GLN A 202 6.85 19.01 0.52
N ILE A 203 7.23 17.76 0.80
CA ILE A 203 7.65 17.33 2.15
C ILE A 203 8.88 18.13 2.60
N SER A 204 9.85 18.32 1.70
CA SER A 204 11.08 19.05 2.01
C SER A 204 10.80 20.54 2.22
N GLN A 205 9.95 21.15 1.41
CA GLN A 205 9.49 22.53 1.60
C GLN A 205 8.80 22.71 2.96
N TYR A 206 7.91 21.80 3.33
CA TYR A 206 7.26 21.80 4.65
C TYR A 206 8.27 21.67 5.80
N ILE A 207 9.29 20.82 5.68
CA ILE A 207 10.33 20.67 6.70
C ILE A 207 11.17 21.96 6.80
N ILE A 208 11.58 22.55 5.68
CA ILE A 208 12.33 23.81 5.65
C ILE A 208 11.56 24.91 6.38
N GLU A 209 10.26 25.04 6.12
CA GLU A 209 9.40 26.00 6.82
C GLU A 209 9.37 25.79 8.33
N LYS A 210 9.37 24.54 8.80
CA LYS A 210 9.21 24.21 10.23
C LYS A 210 10.54 24.16 10.99
N THR A 211 11.64 23.84 10.33
CA THR A 211 12.91 23.53 11.00
C THR A 211 14.13 24.19 10.39
N GLN A 212 14.01 24.87 9.24
CA GLN A 212 15.14 25.45 8.50
C GLN A 212 16.20 24.41 8.11
N VAL A 213 15.78 23.17 7.86
CA VAL A 213 16.65 22.07 7.40
C VAL A 213 16.13 21.55 6.07
N ASN A 214 17.01 21.40 5.09
CA ASN A 214 16.67 20.85 3.79
C ASN A 214 16.92 19.34 3.74
N MET A 215 15.85 18.56 3.56
CA MET A 215 15.91 17.09 3.49
C MET A 215 15.75 16.53 2.06
N ILE A 216 15.72 17.39 1.03
CA ILE A 216 15.32 17.00 -0.34
C ILE A 216 16.09 15.80 -0.89
N ASP A 217 17.40 15.73 -0.64
CA ASP A 217 18.28 14.66 -1.11
C ASP A 217 18.62 13.63 -0.02
N LYS A 218 17.95 13.71 1.14
CA LYS A 218 18.18 12.83 2.30
C LYS A 218 17.07 11.81 2.53
N ILE A 219 16.02 11.83 1.72
CA ILE A 219 14.82 11.01 1.88
C ILE A 219 14.87 9.79 0.95
N LEU A 220 14.71 8.60 1.52
CA LEU A 220 14.32 7.37 0.82
C LEU A 220 12.82 7.13 1.01
N PHE A 221 12.02 7.59 0.05
CA PHE A 221 10.55 7.43 0.09
C PHE A 221 10.17 6.11 -0.58
N VAL A 222 9.58 5.17 0.18
CA VAL A 222 9.11 3.88 -0.33
C VAL A 222 7.64 3.66 0.04
N SER A 223 6.80 3.38 -0.95
CA SER A 223 5.36 3.11 -0.74
C SER A 223 5.06 1.63 -0.64
N THR A 224 4.14 1.25 0.25
CA THR A 224 3.68 -0.14 0.40
C THR A 224 2.85 -0.65 -0.77
N HIS A 225 2.37 0.27 -1.61
CA HIS A 225 1.53 -0.02 -2.76
C HIS A 225 0.18 -0.66 -2.40
N SER A 226 -0.46 -0.16 -1.34
CA SER A 226 -1.85 -0.51 -1.06
C SER A 226 -2.80 0.14 -2.07
N HIS A 227 -3.56 -0.68 -2.79
CA HIS A 227 -4.69 -0.26 -3.62
C HIS A 227 -5.94 0.06 -2.78
N SER A 228 -5.81 0.20 -1.48
CA SER A 228 -6.90 0.62 -0.59
C SER A 228 -6.50 1.81 0.29
N ALA A 229 -5.40 2.47 -0.05
CA ALA A 229 -4.96 3.69 0.60
C ALA A 229 -5.69 4.93 0.04
N PRO A 230 -5.79 6.02 0.82
CA PRO A 230 -6.34 7.30 0.37
C PRO A 230 -5.71 7.82 -0.93
N ALA A 231 -6.54 8.33 -1.84
CA ALA A 231 -6.15 8.87 -3.13
C ALA A 231 -6.10 10.42 -3.13
N ARG A 232 -6.22 11.03 -4.31
CA ARG A 232 -6.35 12.49 -4.53
C ARG A 232 -5.12 13.32 -4.18
N PHE A 233 -3.97 12.66 -4.07
CA PHE A 233 -2.67 13.31 -3.88
C PHE A 233 -1.85 13.37 -5.18
N TRP A 234 -2.27 12.66 -6.23
CA TRP A 234 -1.54 12.58 -7.50
C TRP A 234 -2.01 13.67 -8.47
N ASN A 235 -1.14 14.63 -8.76
CA ASN A 235 -1.42 15.72 -9.68
C ASN A 235 -0.96 15.39 -11.11
N LEU A 236 -1.63 14.43 -11.76
CA LEU A 236 -1.38 14.07 -13.15
C LEU A 236 -2.59 14.47 -14.01
N LEU A 237 -2.38 15.42 -14.93
CA LEU A 237 -3.39 15.87 -15.91
C LEU A 237 -4.81 16.01 -15.31
N PRO A 238 -4.96 16.76 -14.19
CA PRO A 238 -6.20 16.76 -13.40
C PRO A 238 -7.41 17.26 -14.20
N ASP A 239 -7.21 18.18 -15.14
CA ASP A 239 -8.27 18.75 -15.97
C ASP A 239 -8.78 17.78 -17.06
N LEU A 240 -8.02 16.72 -17.35
CA LEU A 240 -8.35 15.71 -18.36
C LEU A 240 -8.96 14.44 -17.74
N GLY A 241 -9.27 14.45 -16.44
CA GLY A 241 -9.92 13.33 -15.76
C GLY A 241 -9.02 12.10 -15.55
N PHE A 242 -7.70 12.26 -15.62
CA PHE A 242 -6.74 11.15 -15.44
C PHE A 242 -6.82 10.48 -14.06
N GLY A 243 -7.40 11.18 -13.07
CA GLY A 243 -7.72 10.62 -11.76
C GLY A 243 -8.62 9.37 -11.82
N THR A 244 -9.40 9.18 -12.89
CA THR A 244 -10.21 7.96 -13.12
C THR A 244 -9.36 6.70 -13.28
N PHE A 245 -8.08 6.81 -13.64
CA PHE A 245 -7.14 5.67 -13.75
C PHE A 245 -6.53 5.25 -12.40
N GLY A 246 -7.24 5.50 -11.30
CA GLY A 246 -6.87 5.00 -9.98
C GLY A 246 -6.14 6.02 -9.09
N GLY A 247 -5.96 7.26 -9.53
CA GLY A 247 -5.39 8.33 -8.70
C GLY A 247 -6.42 9.09 -7.85
N GLY A 248 -7.70 9.05 -8.27
CA GLY A 248 -8.70 10.05 -7.88
C GLY A 248 -8.31 11.44 -8.41
N ASP A 249 -9.27 12.36 -8.46
CA ASP A 249 -8.94 13.74 -8.89
C ASP A 249 -8.08 14.41 -7.83
N PHE A 250 -6.99 15.05 -8.21
CA PHE A 250 -6.14 15.79 -7.29
C PHE A 250 -6.96 16.76 -6.42
N HIS A 251 -6.62 16.87 -5.14
CA HIS A 251 -7.21 17.87 -4.26
C HIS A 251 -6.16 18.53 -3.36
N PRO A 252 -5.95 19.85 -3.46
CA PRO A 252 -5.03 20.63 -2.65
C PRO A 252 -5.05 20.32 -1.15
N GLU A 253 -6.24 20.37 -0.52
CA GLU A 253 -6.39 20.10 0.91
C GLU A 253 -5.92 18.69 1.30
N VAL A 254 -6.25 17.66 0.51
CA VAL A 254 -5.90 16.27 0.81
C VAL A 254 -4.39 16.10 0.71
N PHE A 255 -3.81 16.59 -0.39
CA PHE A 255 -2.36 16.57 -0.60
C PHE A 255 -1.60 17.26 0.54
N ARG A 256 -2.02 18.47 0.93
CA ARG A 256 -1.32 19.26 1.97
C ARG A 256 -1.40 18.62 3.37
N ARG A 257 -2.51 17.97 3.71
CA ARG A 257 -2.63 17.19 4.97
C ARG A 257 -1.68 15.99 4.98
N MET A 258 -1.56 15.29 3.86
CA MET A 258 -0.62 14.19 3.73
C MET A 258 0.83 14.71 3.79
N VAL A 259 1.20 15.75 3.05
CA VAL A 259 2.53 16.41 3.13
C VAL A 259 2.90 16.74 4.57
N ALA A 260 1.99 17.35 5.33
CA ALA A 260 2.23 17.66 6.74
C ALA A 260 2.47 16.40 7.58
N SER A 261 1.70 15.32 7.35
CA SER A 261 1.86 14.05 8.06
C SER A 261 3.25 13.44 7.83
N PHE A 262 3.71 13.44 6.58
CA PHE A 262 5.04 12.93 6.21
C PHE A 262 6.17 13.79 6.75
N GLY A 263 6.07 15.12 6.60
CA GLY A 263 7.04 16.06 7.16
C GLY A 263 7.13 15.95 8.68
N ASN A 264 6.00 15.84 9.38
CA ASN A 264 5.96 15.68 10.83
C ASN A 264 6.58 14.35 11.29
N ALA A 265 6.39 13.24 10.56
CA ALA A 265 7.06 11.97 10.87
C ALA A 265 8.60 12.13 10.83
N ILE A 266 9.13 12.82 9.80
CA ILE A 266 10.58 13.08 9.68
C ILE A 266 11.06 14.03 10.79
N ILE A 267 10.29 15.07 11.11
CA ILE A 267 10.62 16.01 12.20
C ILE A 267 10.65 15.27 13.54
N LYS A 268 9.68 14.38 13.81
CA LYS A 268 9.65 13.53 15.00
C LYS A 268 10.86 12.61 15.06
N ALA A 269 11.19 11.93 13.96
CA ALA A 269 12.36 11.07 13.89
C ALA A 269 13.68 11.83 14.13
N ASN A 270 13.83 13.02 13.54
CA ASN A 270 15.00 13.89 13.78
C ASN A 270 15.12 14.33 15.25
N LYS A 271 14.01 14.60 15.92
CA LYS A 271 13.99 14.96 17.35
C LYS A 271 14.29 13.76 18.26
N ASP A 272 14.08 12.54 17.78
CA ASP A 272 14.31 11.28 18.50
C ASP A 272 15.70 10.67 18.22
N LEU A 273 16.62 11.42 17.58
CA LEU A 273 17.98 10.93 17.33
C LEU A 273 18.69 10.62 18.66
N GLN A 274 19.01 9.34 18.84
CA GLN A 274 19.70 8.81 20.01
C GLN A 274 20.73 7.76 19.58
N PRO A 275 21.79 7.52 20.37
CA PRO A 275 22.77 6.49 20.04
C PRO A 275 22.13 5.11 19.83
N GLY A 276 22.50 4.42 18.76
CA GLY A 276 21.89 3.15 18.38
C GLY A 276 22.79 2.26 17.54
N LYS A 277 22.28 1.07 17.24
CA LYS A 277 22.94 0.04 16.43
C LYS A 277 22.04 -0.38 15.27
N PHE A 278 22.67 -0.73 14.16
CA PHE A 278 21.99 -1.27 12.98
C PHE A 278 22.62 -2.59 12.54
N ALA A 279 21.79 -3.55 12.16
CA ALA A 279 22.19 -4.83 11.58
C ALA A 279 21.16 -5.30 10.55
N TYR A 280 21.59 -6.16 9.62
CA TYR A 280 20.70 -6.70 8.58
C TYR A 280 21.06 -8.13 8.17
N HIS A 281 20.09 -8.80 7.55
CA HIS A 281 20.21 -10.11 6.92
C HIS A 281 19.48 -10.08 5.58
N ILE A 282 20.02 -10.78 4.58
CA ILE A 282 19.36 -11.01 3.30
C ILE A 282 19.23 -12.52 3.09
N ASP A 283 18.00 -12.98 2.89
CA ASP A 283 17.68 -14.34 2.45
C ASP A 283 17.41 -14.33 0.95
N PRO A 284 18.28 -14.94 0.11
CA PRO A 284 18.13 -14.95 -1.33
C PRO A 284 17.12 -16.00 -1.84
N ASN A 285 16.44 -16.76 -0.97
CA ASN A 285 15.52 -17.83 -1.34
C ASN A 285 14.25 -17.86 -0.46
N PHE A 286 13.68 -16.68 -0.19
CA PHE A 286 12.50 -16.56 0.65
C PHE A 286 11.21 -17.03 -0.04
N ASP A 287 10.36 -17.70 0.73
CA ASP A 287 9.06 -18.27 0.31
C ASP A 287 9.18 -19.27 -0.87
N PRO A 288 10.01 -20.32 -0.78
CA PRO A 288 10.22 -21.27 -1.89
C PRO A 288 8.94 -22.00 -2.30
N GLU A 289 8.00 -22.19 -1.37
CA GLU A 289 6.70 -22.81 -1.60
C GLU A 289 5.67 -21.85 -2.23
N LYS A 290 6.01 -20.56 -2.38
CA LYS A 290 5.16 -19.51 -2.99
C LYS A 290 3.81 -19.36 -2.26
N VAL A 291 3.80 -19.50 -0.94
CA VAL A 291 2.58 -19.42 -0.11
C VAL A 291 2.31 -18.00 0.39
N ILE A 292 3.28 -17.09 0.30
CA ILE A 292 3.17 -15.67 0.68
C ILE A 292 3.00 -14.80 -0.57
N PHE A 293 3.76 -15.07 -1.64
CA PHE A 293 3.68 -14.29 -2.88
C PHE A 293 4.16 -15.09 -4.11
N SER A 294 3.61 -14.76 -5.27
CA SER A 294 3.98 -15.43 -6.52
C SER A 294 3.88 -14.51 -7.74
N ASN A 295 4.55 -14.88 -8.83
CA ASN A 295 4.33 -14.24 -10.13
C ASN A 295 2.87 -14.44 -10.60
N ARG A 296 2.22 -13.37 -11.05
CA ARG A 296 0.84 -13.32 -11.58
C ARG A 296 0.79 -13.23 -13.11
N ARG A 297 1.91 -12.87 -13.72
CA ARG A 297 2.07 -12.61 -15.15
C ARG A 297 2.35 -13.91 -15.90
N SER A 298 1.50 -14.25 -16.86
CA SER A 298 1.63 -15.45 -17.69
C SER A 298 2.81 -15.36 -18.65
N GLU A 299 3.08 -14.16 -19.17
CA GLU A 299 4.05 -13.92 -20.25
C GLU A 299 5.50 -14.09 -19.80
N ASN A 300 5.78 -14.13 -18.49
CA ASN A 300 7.12 -14.37 -17.92
C ASN A 300 7.10 -15.20 -16.62
N SER A 301 6.23 -16.21 -16.56
CA SER A 301 5.94 -16.97 -15.32
C SER A 301 7.12 -17.72 -14.67
N ASP A 302 8.24 -17.88 -15.38
CA ASP A 302 9.40 -18.66 -14.95
C ASP A 302 10.17 -18.05 -13.76
N TYR A 303 10.12 -16.72 -13.60
CA TYR A 303 10.91 -16.02 -12.58
C TYR A 303 10.05 -15.17 -11.65
N ARG A 304 10.38 -15.25 -10.36
CA ARG A 304 9.96 -14.33 -9.30
C ARG A 304 11.21 -13.95 -8.52
N HIS A 305 11.36 -12.68 -8.17
CA HIS A 305 12.47 -12.24 -7.32
C HIS A 305 12.26 -12.69 -5.86
N PRO A 306 13.13 -13.54 -5.26
CA PRO A 306 12.88 -14.18 -3.97
C PRO A 306 13.65 -13.58 -2.78
N TYR A 307 14.21 -12.38 -2.91
CA TYR A 307 15.07 -11.83 -1.87
C TYR A 307 14.24 -11.19 -0.76
N LEU A 308 14.53 -11.57 0.48
CA LEU A 308 14.01 -10.96 1.69
C LEU A 308 15.12 -10.20 2.41
N LEU A 309 14.92 -8.91 2.65
CA LEU A 309 15.68 -8.15 3.65
C LEU A 309 14.97 -8.24 5.01
N VAL A 310 15.73 -8.51 6.06
CA VAL A 310 15.35 -8.23 7.45
C VAL A 310 16.44 -7.37 8.07
N ALA A 311 16.10 -6.16 8.52
CA ALA A 311 17.01 -5.29 9.24
C ALA A 311 16.47 -4.93 10.62
N ARG A 312 17.38 -4.70 11.55
CA ARG A 312 17.13 -4.43 12.96
C ARG A 312 17.79 -3.11 13.33
N ALA A 313 16.99 -2.18 13.83
CA ALA A 313 17.45 -0.95 14.46
C ALA A 313 17.14 -1.00 15.95
N GLU A 314 18.14 -0.73 16.78
CA GLU A 314 18.02 -0.81 18.24
C GLU A 314 18.79 0.31 18.94
N ARG A 315 18.41 0.59 20.19
CA ARG A 315 19.16 1.48 21.08
C ARG A 315 20.44 0.80 21.57
N LEU A 316 21.36 1.57 22.15
CA LEU A 316 22.62 1.01 22.67
C LEU A 316 22.43 -0.09 23.73
N ASP A 317 21.35 -0.02 24.51
CA ASP A 317 20.95 -1.01 25.52
C ASP A 317 20.42 -2.33 24.93
N GLY A 318 20.31 -2.42 23.59
CA GLY A 318 19.81 -3.60 22.87
C GLY A 318 18.29 -3.64 22.69
N THR A 319 17.55 -2.60 23.11
CA THR A 319 16.11 -2.48 22.88
C THR A 319 15.83 -2.27 21.40
N PRO A 320 15.19 -3.23 20.70
CA PRO A 320 14.80 -3.02 19.31
C PRO A 320 13.65 -1.99 19.24
N ILE A 321 13.77 -1.07 18.28
CA ILE A 321 12.76 -0.03 18.03
C ILE A 321 12.12 -0.15 16.65
N ALA A 322 12.82 -0.75 15.68
CA ALA A 322 12.29 -0.95 14.34
C ALA A 322 12.82 -2.23 13.68
N ALA A 323 11.96 -2.84 12.87
CA ALA A 323 12.30 -3.94 11.96
C ALA A 323 11.99 -3.52 10.52
N LEU A 324 12.99 -3.51 9.64
CA LEU A 324 12.78 -3.25 8.21
C LEU A 324 12.67 -4.57 7.49
N VAL A 325 11.60 -4.75 6.72
CA VAL A 325 11.30 -5.97 5.97
C VAL A 325 11.07 -5.58 4.52
N SER A 326 11.77 -6.22 3.58
CA SER A 326 11.56 -5.95 2.15
C SER A 326 11.54 -7.23 1.33
N PHE A 327 10.49 -7.39 0.54
CA PHE A 327 10.34 -8.36 -0.55
C PHE A 327 9.19 -7.89 -1.46
N PRO A 328 9.07 -8.35 -2.71
CA PRO A 328 8.02 -7.88 -3.60
C PRO A 328 6.68 -8.54 -3.24
N MET A 329 5.65 -7.73 -3.01
CA MET A 329 4.28 -8.19 -2.72
C MET A 329 3.30 -7.03 -2.88
N HIS A 330 2.45 -7.15 -3.89
CA HIS A 330 1.55 -6.09 -4.32
C HIS A 330 0.35 -5.97 -3.37
N GLY A 331 -0.10 -4.76 -3.05
CA GLY A 331 -1.20 -4.51 -2.10
C GLY A 331 -2.58 -4.55 -2.75
N THR A 332 -2.98 -5.72 -3.27
CA THR A 332 -4.23 -5.92 -4.06
C THR A 332 -5.14 -7.03 -3.52
N ILE A 333 -5.15 -7.31 -2.21
CA ILE A 333 -6.10 -8.26 -1.62
C ILE A 333 -7.51 -7.64 -1.54
N ASN A 334 -7.63 -6.36 -1.22
CA ASN A 334 -8.91 -5.71 -1.00
C ASN A 334 -9.36 -4.84 -2.17
N SER A 335 -10.45 -5.28 -2.82
CA SER A 335 -11.17 -4.53 -3.86
C SER A 335 -12.48 -3.89 -3.37
N THR A 336 -12.70 -3.82 -2.05
CA THR A 336 -13.91 -3.23 -1.47
C THR A 336 -13.82 -1.70 -1.37
N THR A 337 -14.86 -1.09 -0.81
CA THR A 337 -15.02 0.31 -0.41
C THR A 337 -14.39 0.63 0.96
N PHE A 338 -13.72 -0.34 1.61
CA PHE A 338 -13.03 -0.13 2.88
C PHE A 338 -11.55 0.15 2.67
N MET A 339 -11.04 1.19 3.31
CA MET A 339 -9.60 1.50 3.28
C MET A 339 -8.80 0.53 4.15
N THR A 340 -7.57 0.22 3.73
CA THR A 340 -6.66 -0.67 4.46
C THR A 340 -5.22 -0.54 3.96
N ASN A 341 -4.25 -0.84 4.80
CA ASN A 341 -2.84 -1.07 4.44
C ASN A 341 -2.64 -2.37 3.63
N ASP A 342 -3.70 -3.16 3.40
CA ASP A 342 -3.75 -4.34 2.53
C ASP A 342 -2.72 -5.42 2.92
N ALA A 343 -2.18 -6.17 1.96
CA ALA A 343 -1.22 -7.24 2.15
C ALA A 343 0.00 -6.82 2.99
N ALA A 344 0.53 -5.62 2.73
CA ALA A 344 1.63 -5.04 3.48
C ALA A 344 1.24 -4.78 4.95
N GLY A 345 0.03 -4.26 5.19
CA GLY A 345 -0.50 -4.08 6.54
C GLY A 345 -0.64 -5.40 7.29
N GLY A 346 -1.28 -6.40 6.67
CA GLY A 346 -1.44 -7.73 7.23
C GLY A 346 -0.12 -8.39 7.64
N LEU A 347 0.92 -8.24 6.80
CA LEU A 347 2.28 -8.64 7.11
C LEU A 347 2.85 -7.87 8.31
N GLU A 348 2.85 -6.53 8.26
CA GLU A 348 3.41 -5.69 9.32
C GLU A 348 2.78 -5.98 10.67
N PHE A 349 1.45 -6.05 10.75
CA PHE A 349 0.75 -6.30 12.00
C PHE A 349 1.08 -7.68 12.59
N GLY A 350 1.16 -8.72 11.75
CA GLY A 350 1.50 -10.07 12.21
C GLY A 350 2.96 -10.19 12.68
N VAL A 351 3.90 -9.61 11.94
CA VAL A 351 5.32 -9.57 12.33
C VAL A 351 5.48 -8.76 13.62
N GLN A 352 4.84 -7.60 13.70
CA GLN A 352 4.89 -6.73 14.87
C GLN A 352 4.39 -7.44 16.12
N GLU A 353 3.23 -8.10 16.06
CA GLU A 353 2.68 -8.85 17.19
C GLU A 353 3.66 -9.91 17.73
N ILE A 354 4.29 -10.67 16.83
CA ILE A 354 5.25 -11.71 17.20
C ILE A 354 6.51 -11.11 17.84
N LEU A 355 7.06 -10.04 17.25
CA LEU A 355 8.24 -9.37 17.77
C LEU A 355 7.98 -8.74 19.15
N GLU A 356 6.88 -7.99 19.30
CA GLU A 356 6.55 -7.32 20.56
C GLU A 356 6.22 -8.32 21.67
N LYS A 357 5.58 -9.45 21.32
CA LYS A 357 5.36 -10.55 22.27
C LYS A 357 6.67 -11.13 22.81
N LYS A 358 7.70 -11.25 21.97
CA LYS A 358 9.02 -11.79 22.37
C LYS A 358 9.86 -10.77 23.14
N TYR A 359 10.00 -9.56 22.60
CA TYR A 359 10.93 -8.55 23.10
C TYR A 359 10.36 -7.68 24.21
N LYS A 360 9.04 -7.66 24.40
CA LYS A 360 8.35 -6.79 25.37
C LYS A 360 8.68 -5.30 25.19
N SER A 361 9.04 -4.90 23.97
CA SER A 361 9.30 -3.52 23.56
C SER A 361 8.36 -3.15 22.41
N LYS A 362 8.09 -1.85 22.24
CA LYS A 362 7.35 -1.33 21.07
C LYS A 362 8.29 -1.32 19.86
N ILE A 363 7.96 -2.11 18.84
CA ILE A 363 8.77 -2.26 17.63
C ILE A 363 7.93 -1.85 16.43
N GLU A 364 8.37 -0.86 15.68
CA GLU A 364 7.70 -0.48 14.42
C GLU A 364 8.23 -1.35 13.28
N VAL A 365 7.34 -2.09 12.62
CA VAL A 365 7.70 -2.86 11.41
C VAL A 365 7.53 -1.97 10.18
N PHE A 366 8.56 -1.88 9.35
CA PHE A 366 8.58 -1.14 8.10
C PHE A 366 8.59 -2.15 6.96
N PHE A 367 7.46 -2.35 6.29
CA PHE A 367 7.45 -3.05 5.02
C PHE A 367 7.85 -2.09 3.89
N LEU A 368 9.00 -2.33 3.29
CA LEU A 368 9.52 -1.60 2.15
C LEU A 368 9.30 -2.46 0.90
N GLN A 369 8.66 -1.91 -0.13
CA GLN A 369 8.32 -2.71 -1.29
C GLN A 369 9.52 -3.09 -2.13
N GLY A 370 9.56 -4.35 -2.58
CA GLY A 370 10.42 -4.77 -3.70
C GLY A 370 9.79 -4.50 -5.07
N CYS A 371 10.42 -4.98 -6.13
CA CYS A 371 9.88 -4.94 -7.49
C CYS A 371 8.72 -5.94 -7.66
N ALA A 372 7.48 -5.46 -7.49
CA ALA A 372 6.28 -6.30 -7.45
C ALA A 372 5.30 -6.06 -8.60
N GLY A 373 5.73 -5.48 -9.72
CA GLY A 373 4.84 -5.20 -10.85
C GLY A 373 4.16 -6.46 -11.39
N ASP A 374 4.84 -7.60 -11.36
CA ASP A 374 4.32 -8.90 -11.80
C ASP A 374 3.99 -9.85 -10.64
N ILE A 375 3.93 -9.37 -9.40
CA ILE A 375 3.76 -10.23 -8.21
C ILE A 375 2.38 -10.02 -7.60
N SER A 376 1.70 -11.10 -7.22
CA SER A 376 0.47 -11.04 -6.42
C SER A 376 0.70 -11.61 -5.01
N PRO A 377 0.00 -11.08 -3.99
CA PRO A 377 -0.02 -11.67 -2.66
C PRO A 377 -0.76 -13.01 -2.68
N ARG A 378 -0.34 -13.94 -1.81
CA ARG A 378 -0.96 -15.24 -1.57
C ARG A 378 -1.61 -15.27 -0.18
N GLY A 379 -1.37 -16.29 0.64
CA GLY A 379 -2.11 -16.50 1.90
C GLY A 379 -3.53 -17.05 1.71
N ASP A 380 -3.90 -17.44 0.50
CA ASP A 380 -5.23 -17.93 0.10
C ASP A 380 -5.32 -19.46 -0.01
N ARG A 381 -4.22 -20.19 0.20
CA ARG A 381 -4.14 -21.67 0.06
C ARG A 381 -5.15 -22.45 0.91
N LEU A 382 -5.65 -21.84 1.98
CA LEU A 382 -6.65 -22.41 2.90
C LEU A 382 -8.05 -21.80 2.69
N GLY A 383 -8.28 -21.10 1.58
CA GLY A 383 -9.56 -20.50 1.21
C GLY A 383 -9.94 -19.23 1.99
N HIS A 384 -9.06 -18.73 2.86
CA HIS A 384 -9.23 -17.43 3.52
C HIS A 384 -9.15 -16.31 2.48
N LYS A 385 -10.07 -15.34 2.56
CA LYS A 385 -10.19 -14.24 1.59
C LYS A 385 -10.17 -12.88 2.29
N LYS A 386 -9.90 -11.82 1.52
CA LYS A 386 -9.99 -10.42 1.97
C LYS A 386 -9.17 -10.20 3.25
N LEU A 387 -9.77 -9.66 4.31
CA LEU A 387 -9.11 -9.32 5.56
C LEU A 387 -8.47 -10.54 6.26
N LEU A 388 -9.05 -11.73 6.13
CA LEU A 388 -8.48 -12.96 6.69
C LEU A 388 -7.22 -13.40 5.93
N GLN A 389 -7.21 -13.21 4.60
CA GLN A 389 -6.04 -13.45 3.76
C GLN A 389 -4.89 -12.51 4.12
N MET A 390 -5.16 -11.22 4.39
CA MET A 390 -4.14 -10.28 4.85
C MET A 390 -3.50 -10.73 6.16
N GLN A 391 -4.31 -11.15 7.13
CA GLN A 391 -3.81 -11.68 8.41
C GLN A 391 -2.97 -12.95 8.23
N MET A 392 -3.35 -13.80 7.28
CA MET A 392 -2.62 -15.02 6.97
C MET A 392 -1.17 -14.71 6.56
N LEU A 393 -0.94 -13.65 5.77
CA LEU A 393 0.41 -13.29 5.33
C LEU A 393 1.35 -13.04 6.52
N GLY A 394 0.90 -12.28 7.52
CA GLY A 394 1.65 -12.05 8.75
C GLY A 394 1.91 -13.33 9.56
N ARG A 395 0.95 -14.26 9.58
CA ARG A 395 1.11 -15.57 10.24
C ARG A 395 2.09 -16.50 9.52
N LEU A 396 2.13 -16.46 8.19
CA LEU A 396 3.03 -17.29 7.38
C LEU A 396 4.47 -16.74 7.36
N ALA A 397 4.64 -15.43 7.18
CA ALA A 397 5.97 -14.82 7.07
C ALA A 397 6.61 -14.56 8.45
N GLY A 398 5.81 -14.28 9.46
CA GLY A 398 6.24 -13.86 10.80
C GLY A 398 7.29 -14.75 11.46
N PRO A 399 7.11 -16.09 11.52
CA PRO A 399 8.10 -16.98 12.12
C PRO A 399 9.48 -16.90 11.48
N LYS A 400 9.55 -16.85 10.14
CA LYS A 400 10.83 -16.79 9.42
C LYS A 400 11.50 -15.42 9.56
N ILE A 401 10.71 -14.34 9.54
CA ILE A 401 11.22 -12.99 9.80
C ILE A 401 11.74 -12.87 11.24
N LEU A 402 11.02 -13.43 12.22
CA LEU A 402 11.46 -13.49 13.62
C LEU A 402 12.80 -14.22 13.74
N GLU A 403 12.95 -15.38 13.11
CA GLU A 403 14.20 -16.16 13.11
C GLU A 403 15.39 -15.30 12.67
N TYR A 404 15.25 -14.58 11.55
CA TYR A 404 16.30 -13.69 11.05
C TYR A 404 16.51 -12.48 11.94
N PHE A 405 15.44 -11.85 12.43
CA PHE A 405 15.52 -10.68 13.30
C PHE A 405 16.20 -10.99 14.64
N ASP A 406 15.95 -12.17 15.20
CA ASP A 406 16.61 -12.66 16.41
C ASP A 406 18.09 -12.93 16.17
N GLY A 407 18.42 -13.52 15.02
CA GLY A 407 19.80 -13.76 14.60
C GLY A 407 20.65 -12.50 14.39
N LEU A 408 20.06 -11.31 14.49
CA LEU A 408 20.73 -10.01 14.38
C LEU A 408 21.03 -9.32 15.72
N LYS A 409 20.49 -9.82 16.85
CA LYS A 409 20.56 -9.15 18.16
C LYS A 409 21.98 -8.69 18.56
N ASP A 410 22.98 -9.54 18.33
CA ASP A 410 24.36 -9.25 18.73
C ASP A 410 25.26 -8.81 17.56
N LYS A 411 24.66 -8.50 16.41
CA LYS A 411 25.37 -8.10 15.17
C LYS A 411 25.28 -6.59 14.90
N GLY A 412 24.59 -5.84 15.76
CA GLY A 412 24.40 -4.40 15.64
C GLY A 412 25.71 -3.62 15.69
N LYS A 413 25.96 -2.77 14.70
CA LYS A 413 27.13 -1.87 14.64
C LYS A 413 26.74 -0.43 14.97
N THR A 414 27.61 0.26 15.72
CA THR A 414 27.50 1.71 16.02
C THR A 414 28.36 2.55 15.08
N ASP A 415 29.47 2.00 14.59
CA ASP A 415 30.30 2.64 13.58
C ASP A 415 29.87 2.12 12.20
N ILE A 416 29.02 2.89 11.53
CA ILE A 416 28.53 2.57 10.18
C ILE A 416 28.75 3.73 9.21
N SER A 417 29.23 3.39 8.02
CA SER A 417 29.27 4.31 6.90
C SER A 417 27.86 4.59 6.39
N LEU A 418 27.51 5.86 6.30
CA LEU A 418 26.26 6.31 5.69
C LEU A 418 26.59 7.13 4.45
N GLU A 419 25.87 6.84 3.37
CA GLU A 419 25.94 7.62 2.14
C GLU A 419 24.61 7.51 1.41
N VAL A 420 24.09 8.63 0.91
CA VAL A 420 22.93 8.66 0.01
C VAL A 420 23.29 9.43 -1.24
N VAL A 421 23.03 8.83 -2.39
CA VAL A 421 23.21 9.46 -3.70
C VAL A 421 21.84 9.56 -4.37
N ASN A 422 21.63 10.66 -5.08
CA ASN A 422 20.40 10.93 -5.81
C ASN A 422 20.76 11.43 -7.20
N ARG A 423 20.01 10.98 -8.19
CA ARG A 423 20.12 11.44 -9.56
C ARG A 423 18.74 11.64 -10.14
N ARG A 424 18.47 12.84 -10.65
CA ARG A 424 17.28 13.07 -11.49
C ARG A 424 17.69 12.98 -12.94
N ILE A 425 16.93 12.25 -13.74
CA ILE A 425 17.24 12.00 -15.15
C ILE A 425 16.06 12.38 -16.03
N PRO A 426 16.31 12.86 -17.26
CA PRO A 426 15.25 13.20 -18.20
C PRO A 426 14.62 11.93 -18.77
N LEU A 427 13.34 12.01 -19.09
CA LEU A 427 12.62 11.03 -19.89
C LEU A 427 12.15 11.71 -21.17
N SER A 428 12.85 11.41 -22.26
CA SER A 428 12.56 11.91 -23.60
C SER A 428 13.03 10.91 -24.64
N ARG A 429 12.50 10.98 -25.86
CA ARG A 429 12.96 10.11 -26.96
C ARG A 429 14.48 10.10 -27.11
N LYS A 430 15.09 11.29 -27.07
CA LYS A 430 16.54 11.48 -27.15
C LYS A 430 17.26 10.80 -25.98
N ALA A 431 16.80 10.99 -24.74
CA ALA A 431 17.42 10.39 -23.56
C ALA A 431 17.34 8.86 -23.56
N LEU A 432 16.20 8.31 -24.01
CA LEU A 432 15.98 6.86 -24.13
C LEU A 432 16.68 6.24 -25.37
N GLY A 433 17.25 7.05 -26.26
CA GLY A 433 17.94 6.58 -27.46
C GLY A 433 17.01 6.07 -28.56
N TYR A 434 15.80 6.62 -28.67
CA TYR A 434 14.89 6.36 -29.78
C TYR A 434 15.35 7.09 -31.06
N LYS A 435 15.34 6.38 -32.20
CA LYS A 435 15.47 7.00 -33.54
C LYS A 435 14.14 7.61 -33.97
N ASP A 436 14.14 8.49 -34.97
CA ASP A 436 12.92 9.14 -35.48
C ASP A 436 11.86 8.12 -35.97
N ASP A 437 12.30 6.94 -36.42
CA ASP A 437 11.46 5.91 -37.03
C ASP A 437 11.15 4.71 -36.11
N GLU A 438 11.36 4.87 -34.80
CA GLU A 438 11.07 3.90 -33.73
C GLU A 438 10.01 4.44 -32.76
N PHE A 439 9.21 3.56 -32.15
CA PHE A 439 8.13 3.88 -31.22
C PHE A 439 7.23 5.00 -31.77
N PHE A 440 6.47 4.63 -32.80
CA PHE A 440 5.68 5.52 -33.63
C PHE A 440 4.28 4.96 -33.89
N GLN A 441 3.39 5.84 -34.36
CA GLN A 441 2.13 5.46 -35.00
C GLN A 441 2.21 5.67 -36.51
N LEU A 442 1.51 4.83 -37.26
CA LEU A 442 1.30 5.04 -38.69
C LEU A 442 0.04 5.88 -38.89
N LYS A 443 0.19 7.03 -39.55
CA LYS A 443 -0.93 7.89 -39.98
C LYS A 443 -0.74 8.22 -41.45
N ASP A 444 -1.69 7.84 -42.30
CA ASP A 444 -1.66 8.09 -43.76
C ASP A 444 -0.37 7.64 -44.47
N GLY A 445 0.26 6.57 -43.96
CA GLY A 445 1.52 6.03 -44.49
C GLY A 445 2.78 6.69 -43.91
N GLU A 446 2.64 7.75 -43.13
CA GLU A 446 3.75 8.43 -42.45
C GLU A 446 4.00 7.85 -41.05
N LYS A 447 5.28 7.78 -40.67
CA LYS A 447 5.69 7.42 -39.31
C LYS A 447 5.68 8.67 -38.44
N LEU A 448 4.72 8.74 -37.52
CA LEU A 448 4.64 9.81 -36.54
C LEU A 448 5.15 9.31 -35.18
N PRO A 449 6.30 9.79 -34.69
CA PRO A 449 6.87 9.34 -33.42
C PRO A 449 5.99 9.73 -32.24
N TYR A 450 5.90 8.88 -31.21
CA TYR A 450 5.31 9.27 -29.94
C TYR A 450 6.27 10.19 -29.17
N ARG A 451 6.20 11.50 -29.39
CA ARG A 451 7.14 12.50 -28.85
C ARG A 451 7.24 12.47 -27.32
N PHE A 452 6.09 12.46 -26.63
CA PHE A 452 5.98 12.48 -25.17
C PHE A 452 5.54 11.14 -24.56
N GLY A 453 5.70 10.05 -25.33
CA GLY A 453 5.19 8.75 -24.94
C GLY A 453 3.75 8.50 -25.38
N ALA A 454 3.28 7.28 -25.12
CA ALA A 454 1.95 6.80 -25.44
C ALA A 454 1.42 5.88 -24.35
N PHE A 455 0.12 5.63 -24.33
CA PHE A 455 -0.54 4.90 -23.25
C PHE A 455 -1.36 3.71 -23.76
N GLN A 456 -1.48 2.66 -22.94
CA GLN A 456 -2.18 1.40 -23.26
C GLN A 456 -1.85 0.83 -24.64
N CYS A 457 -0.57 0.87 -25.00
CA CYS A 457 -0.04 0.13 -26.14
C CYS A 457 -0.04 -1.39 -25.86
N VAL A 458 0.15 -2.20 -26.90
CA VAL A 458 0.39 -3.65 -26.82
C VAL A 458 -0.66 -4.43 -26.00
N LYS A 459 -1.93 -4.03 -26.14
CA LYS A 459 -3.07 -4.63 -25.46
C LYS A 459 -3.69 -5.76 -26.29
N ASP A 460 -3.90 -6.92 -25.64
CA ASP A 460 -4.55 -8.08 -26.27
C ASP A 460 -5.96 -7.77 -26.79
N GLY A 461 -6.30 -8.34 -27.95
CA GLY A 461 -7.61 -8.18 -28.59
C GLY A 461 -7.72 -7.04 -29.60
N PHE A 462 -6.68 -6.21 -29.74
CA PHE A 462 -6.47 -5.42 -30.95
C PHE A 462 -5.68 -6.30 -31.94
N ASN A 463 -6.37 -6.87 -32.95
CA ASN A 463 -5.79 -7.75 -33.96
C ASN A 463 -4.72 -7.04 -34.80
N PHE A 464 -3.50 -6.92 -34.27
CA PHE A 464 -2.35 -6.43 -35.01
C PHE A 464 -1.22 -7.42 -34.88
N ASN A 465 -0.85 -8.02 -36.02
CA ASN A 465 0.12 -9.11 -36.20
C ASN A 465 1.18 -9.18 -35.09
N THR A 466 1.05 -10.22 -34.27
CA THR A 466 2.19 -10.75 -33.54
C THR A 466 3.16 -11.35 -34.55
N ASP A 467 4.46 -11.32 -34.23
CA ASP A 467 5.43 -12.19 -34.89
C ASP A 467 5.08 -13.68 -34.64
N PRO A 468 5.76 -14.65 -35.29
CA PRO A 468 5.50 -16.07 -35.06
C PRO A 468 5.65 -16.52 -33.60
N ASP A 469 6.35 -15.74 -32.76
CA ASP A 469 6.59 -15.99 -31.35
C ASP A 469 5.58 -15.27 -30.43
N GLY A 470 4.54 -14.63 -30.99
CA GLY A 470 3.50 -13.96 -30.21
C GLY A 470 3.86 -12.53 -29.75
N ARG A 471 4.91 -11.90 -30.28
CA ARG A 471 5.36 -10.55 -29.88
C ARG A 471 4.78 -9.45 -30.76
N HIS A 472 4.52 -8.30 -30.17
CA HIS A 472 4.10 -7.11 -30.90
C HIS A 472 5.22 -6.56 -31.79
N THR A 473 4.84 -5.79 -32.81
CA THR A 473 5.75 -5.15 -33.76
C THR A 473 5.58 -3.63 -33.74
N ASP A 474 6.69 -2.90 -33.87
CA ASP A 474 6.65 -1.44 -33.89
C ASP A 474 5.81 -0.91 -35.07
N GLY A 475 5.19 0.25 -34.90
CA GLY A 475 4.18 0.80 -35.81
C GLY A 475 2.82 0.08 -35.79
N LYS A 476 2.70 -1.04 -35.06
CA LYS A 476 1.46 -1.82 -34.85
C LYS A 476 1.12 -1.96 -33.37
N LEU A 477 1.41 -0.91 -32.61
CA LEU A 477 1.37 -0.93 -31.14
C LEU A 477 -0.05 -0.78 -30.55
N GLY A 478 -1.03 -0.31 -31.31
CA GLY A 478 -2.43 -0.22 -30.84
C GLY A 478 -2.63 0.66 -29.60
N CYS A 479 -1.81 1.70 -29.42
CA CYS A 479 -1.91 2.63 -28.29
C CYS A 479 -3.25 3.38 -28.32
N ILE A 480 -3.85 3.62 -27.15
CA ILE A 480 -5.15 4.30 -27.06
C ILE A 480 -5.03 5.82 -27.27
N PHE A 481 -3.92 6.43 -26.85
CA PHE A 481 -3.57 7.82 -27.16
C PHE A 481 -2.06 8.05 -27.04
N SER A 482 -1.58 9.11 -27.69
CA SER A 482 -0.28 9.72 -27.40
C SER A 482 -0.45 10.87 -26.40
N PHE A 483 0.53 11.09 -25.53
CA PHE A 483 0.49 12.22 -24.60
C PHE A 483 0.53 13.57 -25.31
N GLU A 484 1.14 13.59 -26.50
CA GLU A 484 1.16 14.77 -27.36
C GLU A 484 -0.24 15.20 -27.81
N VAL A 485 -1.07 14.26 -28.28
CA VAL A 485 -2.44 14.57 -28.69
C VAL A 485 -3.31 14.91 -27.49
N LEU A 486 -3.06 14.27 -26.35
CA LEU A 486 -3.89 14.45 -25.15
C LEU A 486 -3.63 15.78 -24.41
N HIS A 487 -2.36 16.21 -24.32
CA HIS A 487 -1.95 17.34 -23.45
C HIS A 487 -1.21 18.46 -24.20
N GLY A 488 -0.78 18.23 -25.44
CA GLY A 488 -0.04 19.23 -26.24
C GLY A 488 1.40 19.51 -25.78
N GLY A 489 1.86 18.87 -24.69
CA GLY A 489 3.20 19.03 -24.13
C GLY A 489 3.59 17.86 -23.22
N PRO A 490 4.82 17.88 -22.66
CA PRO A 490 5.26 16.85 -21.74
C PRO A 490 4.45 16.89 -20.45
N ALA A 491 3.87 15.75 -20.05
CA ALA A 491 3.35 15.58 -18.70
C ALA A 491 4.53 15.52 -17.72
N VAL A 492 4.63 16.46 -16.78
CA VAL A 492 5.83 16.66 -15.93
C VAL A 492 6.28 15.38 -15.21
N GLN A 493 5.33 14.57 -14.72
CA GLN A 493 5.64 13.29 -14.07
C GLN A 493 6.34 12.30 -15.01
N PHE A 494 6.07 12.35 -16.32
CA PHE A 494 6.64 11.44 -17.31
C PHE A 494 7.78 12.06 -18.12
N SER A 495 8.20 13.30 -17.87
CA SER A 495 9.34 13.92 -18.56
C SER A 495 10.65 13.83 -17.79
N LYS A 496 10.60 13.36 -16.54
CA LYS A 496 11.77 13.13 -15.69
C LYS A 496 11.44 12.14 -14.58
N THR A 497 12.47 11.57 -13.97
CA THR A 497 12.32 10.73 -12.78
C THR A 497 13.50 10.85 -11.84
N ARG A 498 13.31 10.41 -10.59
CA ARG A 498 14.32 10.40 -9.54
C ARG A 498 14.77 8.98 -9.23
N LEU A 499 16.07 8.77 -9.23
CA LEU A 499 16.73 7.57 -8.74
C LEU A 499 17.56 7.91 -7.51
N SER A 500 17.65 6.97 -6.58
CA SER A 500 18.51 7.06 -5.41
C SER A 500 19.17 5.72 -5.11
N ALA A 501 20.32 5.78 -4.44
CA ALA A 501 20.92 4.63 -3.79
C ALA A 501 21.46 5.05 -2.42
N ALA A 502 21.52 4.11 -1.49
CA ALA A 502 22.07 4.37 -0.17
C ALA A 502 22.95 3.24 0.34
N ARG A 503 23.98 3.62 1.09
CA ARG A 503 24.81 2.73 1.90
C ARG A 503 24.46 2.91 3.37
N ILE A 504 24.20 1.80 4.05
CA ILE A 504 24.02 1.72 5.50
C ILE A 504 24.94 0.63 6.04
N GLY A 505 26.17 1.01 6.38
CA GLY A 505 27.25 0.06 6.65
C GLY A 505 27.56 -0.78 5.40
N ASP A 506 27.39 -2.09 5.52
CA ASP A 506 27.61 -3.05 4.42
C ASP A 506 26.34 -3.24 3.55
N LEU A 507 25.18 -2.77 4.00
CA LEU A 507 23.93 -2.84 3.24
C LEU A 507 23.92 -1.77 2.15
N ILE A 508 23.66 -2.19 0.92
CA ILE A 508 23.39 -1.29 -0.20
C ILE A 508 21.92 -1.43 -0.61
N ILE A 509 21.27 -0.29 -0.75
CA ILE A 509 19.88 -0.15 -1.21
C ILE A 509 19.89 0.61 -2.53
N SER A 510 19.29 0.04 -3.57
CA SER A 510 18.97 0.73 -4.82
C SER A 510 17.47 0.98 -4.86
N THR A 511 17.03 2.21 -5.13
CA THR A 511 15.61 2.50 -5.38
C THR A 511 15.30 2.40 -6.86
N PHE A 512 14.05 2.07 -7.19
CA PHE A 512 13.55 2.06 -8.54
C PHE A 512 12.13 2.66 -8.59
N PRO A 513 11.86 3.60 -9.53
CA PRO A 513 10.59 4.29 -9.60
C PRO A 513 9.52 3.37 -10.18
N GLY A 514 8.26 3.54 -9.77
CA GLY A 514 7.14 2.77 -10.32
C GLY A 514 7.11 1.28 -9.96
N GLU A 515 6.36 0.52 -10.75
CA GLU A 515 6.00 -0.89 -10.56
C GLU A 515 6.90 -1.79 -11.40
N ALA A 516 8.18 -1.88 -11.02
CA ALA A 516 9.13 -2.75 -11.71
C ALA A 516 8.79 -4.23 -11.54
N THR A 517 8.95 -5.01 -12.61
CA THR A 517 8.75 -6.46 -12.59
C THR A 517 9.95 -7.23 -12.02
N SER A 518 9.75 -8.49 -11.68
CA SER A 518 10.81 -9.36 -11.15
C SER A 518 12.03 -9.44 -12.09
N PRO A 519 11.90 -9.56 -13.42
CA PRO A 519 13.04 -9.51 -14.33
C PRO A 519 13.85 -8.21 -14.32
N VAL A 520 13.24 -7.07 -13.97
CA VAL A 520 13.95 -5.80 -13.76
C VAL A 520 14.84 -5.88 -12.52
N ALA A 521 14.32 -6.40 -11.39
CA ALA A 521 15.12 -6.63 -10.18
C ALA A 521 16.31 -7.58 -10.45
N LYS A 522 16.07 -8.65 -11.24
CA LYS A 522 17.13 -9.56 -11.66
C LYS A 522 18.22 -8.84 -12.47
N ALA A 523 17.82 -8.01 -13.43
CA ALA A 523 18.74 -7.27 -14.29
C ALA A 523 19.62 -6.29 -13.50
N LEU A 524 19.03 -5.56 -12.56
CA LEU A 524 19.77 -4.68 -11.65
C LEU A 524 20.83 -5.47 -10.89
N ARG A 525 20.44 -6.59 -10.26
CA ARG A 525 21.36 -7.44 -9.50
C ARG A 525 22.50 -7.99 -10.36
N ASP A 526 22.17 -8.58 -11.50
CA ASP A 526 23.17 -9.12 -12.43
C ASP A 526 24.13 -8.01 -12.90
N GLY A 527 23.58 -6.81 -13.17
CA GLY A 527 24.34 -5.62 -13.54
C GLY A 527 25.30 -5.12 -12.46
N PHE A 528 24.84 -5.06 -11.19
CA PHE A 528 25.71 -4.70 -10.06
C PHE A 528 26.88 -5.69 -9.91
N ILE A 529 26.59 -7.00 -10.02
CA ILE A 529 27.62 -8.05 -9.95
C ILE A 529 28.61 -7.89 -11.10
N ALA A 530 28.12 -7.72 -12.33
CA ALA A 530 28.94 -7.60 -13.52
C ALA A 530 29.86 -6.37 -13.46
N LYS A 531 29.32 -5.18 -13.15
CA LYS A 531 30.10 -3.92 -13.14
C LYS A 531 31.10 -3.84 -11.99
N THR A 532 30.86 -4.54 -10.89
CA THR A 532 31.74 -4.47 -9.71
C THR A 532 32.68 -5.67 -9.57
N GLY A 533 32.65 -6.62 -10.51
CA GLY A 533 33.42 -7.87 -10.41
C GLY A 533 32.98 -8.71 -9.20
N GLY A 534 31.70 -8.68 -8.85
CA GLY A 534 31.12 -9.43 -7.73
C GLY A 534 31.26 -8.78 -6.35
N LYS A 535 31.79 -7.56 -6.23
CA LYS A 535 31.86 -6.84 -4.95
C LYS A 535 30.47 -6.49 -4.41
N LEU A 536 29.51 -6.17 -5.29
CA LEU A 536 28.11 -5.99 -4.95
C LEU A 536 27.30 -7.23 -5.33
N LYS A 537 27.01 -8.07 -4.33
CA LYS A 537 26.15 -9.27 -4.48
C LYS A 537 24.87 -9.20 -3.65
N ASP A 538 24.90 -8.42 -2.58
CA ASP A 538 23.89 -8.31 -1.53
C ASP A 538 23.23 -6.92 -1.57
N VAL A 539 22.65 -6.58 -2.73
CA VAL A 539 21.93 -5.30 -2.95
C VAL A 539 20.43 -5.55 -2.84
N VAL A 540 19.75 -4.72 -2.05
CA VAL A 540 18.29 -4.71 -1.97
C VAL A 540 17.75 -3.69 -2.96
N VAL A 541 16.83 -4.12 -3.82
CA VAL A 541 16.12 -3.22 -4.74
C VAL A 541 14.75 -2.91 -4.16
N LEU A 542 14.50 -1.62 -3.92
CA LEU A 542 13.22 -1.12 -3.46
C LEU A 542 12.44 -0.55 -4.66
N GLY A 543 11.33 -1.20 -5.00
CA GLY A 543 10.38 -0.69 -6.00
C GLY A 543 9.45 0.36 -5.40
N TYR A 544 8.62 0.99 -6.22
CA TYR A 544 7.64 2.01 -5.79
C TYR A 544 8.28 3.14 -4.98
N ALA A 545 9.54 3.43 -5.29
CA ALA A 545 10.41 4.29 -4.50
C ALA A 545 10.83 5.52 -5.29
N GLN A 546 10.96 6.65 -4.57
CA GLN A 546 11.31 7.98 -5.06
C GLN A 546 10.31 8.63 -6.03
N ASP A 547 9.77 7.86 -6.96
CA ASP A 547 8.92 8.38 -8.01
C ASP A 547 8.01 7.27 -8.62
N HIS A 548 7.05 7.65 -9.47
CA HIS A 548 6.10 6.70 -10.06
C HIS A 548 5.99 6.84 -11.58
N GLN A 549 6.65 5.92 -12.29
CA GLN A 549 6.65 5.81 -13.74
C GLN A 549 5.74 4.67 -14.23
N LEU A 550 4.63 4.43 -13.51
CA LEU A 550 3.72 3.30 -13.73
C LEU A 550 4.49 1.97 -13.78
N TYR A 551 4.15 1.05 -14.68
CA TYR A 551 4.80 -0.25 -14.80
C TYR A 551 6.06 -0.17 -15.64
N ILE A 552 7.09 -0.91 -15.22
CA ILE A 552 8.37 -0.98 -15.93
C ILE A 552 8.74 -2.45 -16.11
N THR A 553 8.91 -2.84 -17.37
CA THR A 553 9.33 -4.18 -17.80
C THR A 553 10.70 -4.12 -18.50
N ARG A 554 11.36 -5.27 -18.64
CA ARG A 554 12.49 -5.41 -19.58
C ARG A 554 11.99 -5.21 -21.02
N GLU A 555 12.86 -4.79 -21.93
CA GLU A 555 12.49 -4.61 -23.35
C GLU A 555 11.84 -5.87 -23.94
N ASN A 556 12.48 -7.03 -23.76
CA ASN A 556 11.97 -8.31 -24.23
C ASN A 556 10.61 -8.70 -23.62
N ASP A 557 10.34 -8.26 -22.39
CA ASP A 557 9.07 -8.51 -21.72
C ASP A 557 7.97 -7.57 -22.23
N TRP A 558 8.31 -6.32 -22.56
CA TRP A 558 7.35 -5.35 -23.11
C TRP A 558 6.76 -5.83 -24.44
N TRP A 559 7.61 -6.37 -25.33
CA TRP A 559 7.17 -6.88 -26.63
C TRP A 559 6.20 -8.06 -26.53
N ARG A 560 6.16 -8.78 -25.40
CA ARG A 560 5.19 -9.86 -25.16
C ARG A 560 3.79 -9.35 -24.78
N GLY A 561 3.62 -8.04 -24.59
CA GLY A 561 2.35 -7.46 -24.15
C GLY A 561 2.01 -7.82 -22.70
N GLY A 562 0.72 -7.94 -22.43
CA GLY A 562 0.17 -8.10 -21.07
C GLY A 562 0.00 -6.77 -20.33
N TYR A 563 -0.73 -6.81 -19.22
CA TYR A 563 -1.15 -5.61 -18.48
C TYR A 563 0.02 -4.69 -18.12
N GLU A 564 1.11 -5.24 -17.59
CA GLU A 564 2.29 -4.48 -17.17
C GLU A 564 2.92 -3.71 -18.33
N ALA A 565 2.99 -4.29 -19.53
CA ALA A 565 3.54 -3.61 -20.71
C ALA A 565 2.65 -2.45 -21.18
N THR A 566 1.32 -2.63 -21.09
CA THR A 566 0.35 -1.61 -21.53
C THR A 566 0.42 -0.33 -20.69
N MET A 567 0.89 -0.42 -19.46
CA MET A 567 0.98 0.70 -18.53
C MET A 567 2.33 1.44 -18.61
N SER A 568 3.23 1.07 -19.53
CA SER A 568 4.52 1.75 -19.74
C SER A 568 4.39 2.93 -20.72
N THR A 569 4.52 4.16 -20.22
CA THR A 569 4.39 5.41 -21.01
C THR A 569 5.43 5.53 -22.15
N TRP A 570 6.66 5.08 -21.88
CA TRP A 570 7.80 5.26 -22.78
C TRP A 570 8.18 3.98 -23.54
N GLY A 571 7.28 3.00 -23.59
CA GLY A 571 7.44 1.82 -24.42
C GLY A 571 8.61 0.92 -23.99
N PHE A 572 9.23 0.29 -25.00
CA PHE A 572 10.16 -0.82 -24.81
C PHE A 572 11.57 -0.43 -24.36
N LYS A 573 12.02 0.83 -24.50
CA LYS A 573 13.39 1.25 -24.12
C LYS A 573 13.50 1.77 -22.69
N VAL A 574 12.40 2.17 -22.05
CA VAL A 574 12.44 2.84 -20.74
C VAL A 574 13.03 1.93 -19.65
N GLY A 575 12.73 0.63 -19.69
CA GLY A 575 13.24 -0.34 -18.71
C GLY A 575 14.77 -0.37 -18.69
N GLU A 576 15.41 -0.60 -19.84
CA GLU A 576 16.87 -0.68 -19.94
C GLU A 576 17.54 0.66 -19.59
N TYR A 577 16.94 1.78 -20.01
CA TYR A 577 17.44 3.11 -19.66
C TYR A 577 17.49 3.34 -18.15
N LEU A 578 16.40 3.04 -17.44
CA LEU A 578 16.32 3.20 -15.98
C LEU A 578 17.22 2.20 -15.26
N ILE A 579 17.28 0.95 -15.72
CA ILE A 579 18.17 -0.08 -15.17
C ILE A 579 19.63 0.36 -15.23
N ASN A 580 20.09 0.85 -16.38
CA ASN A 580 21.47 1.28 -16.55
C ASN A 580 21.82 2.47 -15.64
N ASN A 581 20.94 3.48 -15.57
CA ASN A 581 21.15 4.63 -14.68
C ASN A 581 21.16 4.24 -13.20
N ALA A 582 20.28 3.34 -12.78
CA ALA A 582 20.24 2.83 -11.41
C ALA A 582 21.49 1.99 -11.07
N ILE A 583 21.99 1.19 -12.02
CA ILE A 583 23.27 0.48 -11.90
C ILE A 583 24.41 1.47 -11.70
N ASP A 584 24.54 2.47 -12.57
CA ASP A 584 25.64 3.44 -12.50
C ASP A 584 25.64 4.22 -11.19
N LEU A 585 24.46 4.70 -10.77
CA LEU A 585 24.31 5.42 -9.51
C LEU A 585 24.63 4.53 -8.29
N THR A 586 24.19 3.28 -8.28
CA THR A 586 24.42 2.38 -7.15
C THR A 586 25.89 1.93 -7.06
N VAL A 587 26.51 1.66 -8.22
CA VAL A 587 27.92 1.24 -8.29
C VAL A 587 28.85 2.35 -7.79
N GLN A 588 28.49 3.62 -8.01
CA GLN A 588 29.25 4.76 -7.49
C GLN A 588 29.44 4.72 -5.98
N LEU A 589 28.48 4.18 -5.21
CA LEU A 589 28.65 4.03 -3.77
C LEU A 589 29.91 3.20 -3.45
N THR A 590 30.33 2.28 -4.32
CA THR A 590 31.54 1.45 -4.12
C THR A 590 32.86 2.16 -4.41
N THR A 591 32.81 3.39 -4.92
CA THR A 591 33.97 4.21 -5.23
C THR A 591 34.12 5.33 -4.20
N THR A 592 35.20 6.11 -4.31
CA THR A 592 35.38 7.33 -3.51
C THR A 592 34.72 8.56 -4.15
N GLU A 593 34.17 8.42 -5.35
CA GLU A 593 33.53 9.51 -6.07
C GLU A 593 32.20 9.86 -5.42
N LYS A 594 31.94 11.16 -5.23
CA LYS A 594 30.66 11.66 -4.74
C LYS A 594 29.76 12.04 -5.90
N GLU A 595 28.49 11.69 -5.80
CA GLU A 595 27.49 12.09 -6.79
C GLU A 595 27.36 13.60 -6.83
N LYS A 596 27.54 14.17 -8.03
CA LYS A 596 27.42 15.61 -8.26
C LYS A 596 26.00 16.04 -8.58
N ASN A 597 25.13 15.10 -8.98
CA ASN A 597 23.76 15.33 -9.41
C ASN A 597 23.67 16.49 -10.44
N ASP A 598 24.65 16.58 -11.33
CA ASP A 598 24.84 17.63 -12.32
C ASP A 598 24.16 17.28 -13.65
N THR A 599 22.96 16.71 -13.57
CA THR A 599 22.19 16.30 -14.76
C THR A 599 21.44 17.45 -15.44
N GLY A 600 21.38 18.62 -14.80
CA GLY A 600 20.55 19.74 -15.22
C GLY A 600 19.04 19.51 -15.00
N ILE A 601 18.65 18.38 -14.38
CA ILE A 601 17.25 18.06 -14.08
C ILE A 601 16.95 18.42 -12.64
N LEU A 602 15.95 19.29 -12.45
CA LEU A 602 15.58 19.82 -11.15
C LEU A 602 14.41 19.04 -10.55
N PRO A 603 14.16 19.14 -9.23
CA PRO A 603 12.96 18.59 -8.60
C PRO A 603 11.67 18.92 -9.35
N VAL A 604 10.71 18.00 -9.32
CA VAL A 604 9.40 18.25 -9.94
C VAL A 604 8.69 19.42 -9.25
N ASP A 605 8.22 20.36 -10.07
CA ASP A 605 7.44 21.53 -9.67
C ASP A 605 6.11 21.53 -10.42
N HIS A 606 5.00 21.81 -9.73
CA HIS A 606 3.72 22.05 -10.39
C HIS A 606 3.43 23.55 -10.36
N TYR A 607 3.92 24.22 -11.38
CA TYR A 607 3.76 25.66 -11.56
C TYR A 607 2.31 26.11 -11.46
N LYS A 608 2.06 27.21 -10.74
CA LYS A 608 0.72 27.81 -10.53
C LYS A 608 -0.30 26.89 -9.85
N LEU A 609 0.12 25.76 -9.26
CA LEU A 609 -0.79 24.94 -8.49
C LEU A 609 -1.23 25.68 -7.22
N ASP A 610 -2.48 26.11 -7.18
CA ASP A 610 -3.07 26.70 -5.98
C ASP A 610 -3.34 25.62 -4.92
N LEU A 611 -2.59 25.67 -3.82
CA LEU A 611 -2.73 24.75 -2.70
C LEU A 611 -3.71 25.22 -1.60
N THR A 612 -4.38 26.36 -1.79
CA THR A 612 -5.34 26.95 -0.84
C THR A 612 -6.75 26.35 -0.84
N PRO A 613 -7.28 25.74 -1.93
CA PRO A 613 -8.65 25.22 -1.95
C PRO A 613 -8.93 24.16 -0.87
N THR A 614 -10.09 24.29 -0.22
CA THR A 614 -10.59 23.35 0.79
C THR A 614 -12.05 23.00 0.54
N ILE A 615 -12.50 21.84 1.02
CA ILE A 615 -13.92 21.48 1.00
C ILE A 615 -14.62 22.03 2.24
N GLU A 616 -15.84 22.54 2.05
CA GLU A 616 -16.68 23.07 3.12
C GLU A 616 -16.97 22.01 4.19
N ARG A 617 -16.82 22.40 5.45
CA ARG A 617 -17.02 21.52 6.62
C ARG A 617 -18.41 21.72 7.18
N VAL A 618 -19.03 20.62 7.59
CA VAL A 618 -20.37 20.66 8.19
C VAL A 618 -20.27 20.56 9.72
N VAL A 619 -21.02 21.40 10.43
CA VAL A 619 -21.19 21.29 11.88
C VAL A 619 -22.07 20.08 12.18
N THR A 620 -21.65 19.26 13.15
CA THR A 620 -22.38 18.04 13.56
C THR A 620 -22.71 18.13 15.05
N PRO A 621 -23.90 18.67 15.43
CA PRO A 621 -24.20 19.01 16.82
C PRO A 621 -24.16 17.83 17.79
N GLU A 622 -24.57 16.64 17.33
CA GLU A 622 -24.61 15.41 18.13
C GLU A 622 -23.26 14.69 18.24
N ALA A 623 -22.19 15.24 17.65
CA ALA A 623 -20.86 14.63 17.71
C ALA A 623 -20.35 14.50 19.15
N GLY A 624 -19.96 13.27 19.51
CA GLY A 624 -19.55 12.89 20.86
C GLY A 624 -20.65 12.23 21.69
N THR A 625 -21.61 11.57 21.04
CA THR A 625 -22.66 10.78 21.73
C THR A 625 -22.68 9.33 21.22
N ILE A 626 -23.14 8.40 22.06
CA ILE A 626 -23.33 6.99 21.67
C ILE A 626 -24.73 6.82 21.08
N ALA A 627 -24.80 6.48 19.79
CA ALA A 627 -26.05 6.21 19.09
C ALA A 627 -26.53 4.77 19.30
N THR A 628 -25.63 3.82 19.51
CA THR A 628 -25.94 2.42 19.83
C THR A 628 -24.90 1.85 20.76
N GLN A 629 -25.32 1.39 21.93
CA GLN A 629 -24.46 0.79 22.94
C GLN A 629 -24.05 -0.64 22.54
N PRO A 630 -22.89 -1.15 23.01
CA PRO A 630 -22.58 -2.57 22.90
C PRO A 630 -23.59 -3.42 23.69
N PRO A 631 -23.78 -4.71 23.34
CA PRO A 631 -24.54 -5.64 24.15
C PRO A 631 -23.94 -5.77 25.55
N LYS A 632 -24.77 -6.07 26.55
CA LYS A 632 -24.32 -6.25 27.95
C LYS A 632 -23.34 -7.42 28.14
N GLU A 633 -23.44 -8.43 27.28
CA GLU A 633 -22.59 -9.62 27.30
C GLU A 633 -22.13 -9.94 25.87
N TYR A 634 -20.86 -10.30 25.72
CA TYR A 634 -20.25 -10.75 24.47
C TYR A 634 -19.46 -12.04 24.71
N LYS A 635 -19.87 -13.12 24.04
CA LYS A 635 -19.17 -14.41 24.09
C LYS A 635 -17.95 -14.38 23.18
N ARG A 636 -16.81 -14.90 23.65
CA ARG A 636 -15.65 -15.16 22.79
C ARG A 636 -16.06 -16.04 21.62
N MET A 637 -15.37 -15.88 20.50
CA MET A 637 -15.64 -16.67 19.30
C MET A 637 -17.09 -16.60 18.79
N ALA A 638 -17.81 -15.53 19.13
CA ALA A 638 -19.07 -15.22 18.50
C ALA A 638 -18.90 -15.19 16.97
N LEU A 639 -19.87 -15.78 16.27
CA LEU A 639 -19.92 -15.81 14.81
C LEU A 639 -19.97 -14.40 14.25
N GLU A 640 -20.85 -13.57 14.81
CA GLU A 640 -20.95 -12.15 14.47
C GLU A 640 -20.07 -11.29 15.37
N PRO A 641 -19.34 -10.32 14.81
CA PRO A 641 -18.69 -9.27 15.60
C PRO A 641 -19.70 -8.50 16.44
N MET A 642 -19.28 -8.09 17.64
CA MET A 642 -20.00 -7.10 18.41
C MET A 642 -19.97 -5.75 17.69
N THR A 643 -21.07 -5.00 17.74
CA THR A 643 -21.14 -3.65 17.16
C THR A 643 -21.58 -2.60 18.18
N PHE A 644 -21.07 -1.38 18.02
CA PHE A 644 -21.57 -0.17 18.67
C PHE A 644 -21.43 1.02 17.72
N ILE A 645 -22.20 2.08 17.93
CA ILE A 645 -22.27 3.23 17.03
C ILE A 645 -22.12 4.52 17.81
N ILE A 646 -21.24 5.41 17.33
CA ILE A 646 -21.13 6.79 17.82
C ILE A 646 -21.71 7.76 16.79
N SER A 647 -22.37 8.81 17.26
CA SER A 647 -22.56 10.03 16.48
C SER A 647 -21.28 10.84 16.57
N GLY A 648 -20.57 11.00 15.45
CA GLY A 648 -19.29 11.69 15.41
C GLY A 648 -19.31 12.95 14.56
N GLY A 649 -18.12 13.55 14.42
CA GLY A 649 -17.85 14.72 13.61
C GLY A 649 -17.98 14.46 12.11
N TRP A 650 -17.97 15.53 11.32
CA TRP A 650 -18.02 15.42 9.86
C TRP A 650 -16.77 14.71 9.28
N VAL A 651 -16.95 13.90 8.24
CA VAL A 651 -15.95 12.95 7.68
C VAL A 651 -14.63 13.56 7.17
N GLY A 652 -14.57 14.87 6.92
CA GLY A 652 -13.32 15.56 6.59
C GLY A 652 -12.62 16.22 7.77
N VAL A 653 -13.21 16.14 8.96
CA VAL A 653 -12.72 16.73 10.21
C VAL A 653 -12.38 15.65 11.22
N ASP A 654 -13.27 14.66 11.33
CA ASP A 654 -13.20 13.62 12.33
C ASP A 654 -12.51 12.36 11.83
N HIS A 655 -11.86 11.68 12.76
CA HIS A 655 -11.29 10.36 12.58
C HIS A 655 -11.29 9.63 13.94
N PRO A 656 -12.49 9.36 14.52
CA PRO A 656 -12.64 8.97 15.92
C PRO A 656 -11.76 7.76 16.23
N LYS A 657 -11.01 7.79 17.32
CA LYS A 657 -10.15 6.69 17.79
C LYS A 657 -10.85 5.95 18.90
N VAL A 658 -10.76 4.62 18.87
CA VAL A 658 -11.37 3.76 19.88
C VAL A 658 -10.27 2.99 20.62
N VAL A 659 -10.33 3.05 21.95
CA VAL A 659 -9.49 2.29 22.87
C VAL A 659 -10.38 1.36 23.69
N LEU A 660 -9.99 0.10 23.83
CA LEU A 660 -10.65 -0.83 24.74
C LEU A 660 -10.12 -0.61 26.16
N GLN A 661 -11.02 -0.47 27.13
CA GLN A 661 -10.67 -0.36 28.54
C GLN A 661 -11.27 -1.51 29.36
N LYS A 662 -10.53 -2.02 30.34
CA LYS A 662 -10.97 -3.05 31.28
C LYS A 662 -11.19 -2.46 32.67
N LYS A 663 -12.21 -2.94 33.37
CA LYS A 663 -12.45 -2.58 34.78
C LYS A 663 -11.47 -3.34 35.68
N GLU A 664 -10.63 -2.59 36.40
CA GLU A 664 -9.66 -3.09 37.37
C GLU A 664 -9.70 -2.24 38.64
N GLY A 665 -9.88 -2.86 39.81
CA GLY A 665 -9.88 -2.13 41.08
C GLY A 665 -10.93 -1.02 41.16
N GLY A 666 -12.05 -1.15 40.43
CA GLY A 666 -13.14 -0.17 40.37
C GLY A 666 -12.99 0.92 39.29
N ALA A 667 -11.83 1.06 38.66
CA ALA A 667 -11.57 2.02 37.60
C ALA A 667 -11.41 1.32 36.23
N PHE A 668 -11.68 2.03 35.14
CA PHE A 668 -11.37 1.56 33.80
C PHE A 668 -9.95 1.97 33.41
N LYS A 669 -9.18 1.01 32.88
CA LYS A 669 -7.83 1.24 32.37
C LYS A 669 -7.69 0.70 30.95
N ASP A 670 -6.84 1.35 30.17
CA ASP A 670 -6.52 0.90 28.81
C ASP A 670 -6.02 -0.53 28.81
N VAL A 671 -6.61 -1.35 27.95
CA VAL A 671 -6.14 -2.71 27.71
C VAL A 671 -4.86 -2.62 26.90
N MET A 672 -3.81 -3.31 27.34
CA MET A 672 -2.59 -3.45 26.56
C MET A 672 -2.67 -4.71 25.70
N ARG A 673 -2.17 -4.63 24.47
CA ARG A 673 -2.00 -5.78 23.58
C ARG A 673 -0.96 -6.75 24.16
N ASP A 674 -0.98 -7.97 23.66
CA ASP A 674 0.09 -8.96 23.90
C ASP A 674 1.47 -8.33 23.63
N GLY A 675 2.36 -8.40 24.62
CA GLY A 675 3.66 -7.70 24.60
C GLY A 675 3.72 -6.49 25.53
N GLY A 676 2.59 -5.91 25.91
CA GLY A 676 2.45 -4.93 27.00
C GLY A 676 2.78 -3.49 26.64
N GLN A 677 3.07 -3.17 25.38
CA GLN A 677 3.62 -1.87 24.97
C GLN A 677 2.70 -1.05 24.06
N ARG A 678 1.67 -1.66 23.49
CA ARG A 678 0.66 -0.99 22.68
C ARG A 678 -0.70 -1.09 23.33
N VAL A 679 -1.43 0.01 23.27
CA VAL A 679 -2.83 0.03 23.66
C VAL A 679 -3.64 -0.81 22.66
N TYR A 680 -4.65 -1.49 23.18
CA TYR A 680 -5.61 -2.22 22.40
C TYR A 680 -6.63 -1.23 21.84
N ASP A 681 -6.43 -0.85 20.58
CA ASP A 681 -7.15 0.20 19.87
C ASP A 681 -7.56 -0.23 18.45
N ASP A 682 -8.16 0.68 17.71
CA ASP A 682 -8.58 0.50 16.32
C ASP A 682 -7.48 0.78 15.28
N ALA A 683 -6.20 0.66 15.66
CA ALA A 683 -5.10 0.85 14.72
C ALA A 683 -4.97 -0.27 13.67
N ASP A 684 -5.54 -1.45 13.94
CA ASP A 684 -5.54 -2.59 13.01
C ASP A 684 -6.87 -3.36 13.01
N TYR A 685 -6.89 -4.47 12.26
CA TYR A 685 -8.03 -5.34 12.01
C TYR A 685 -8.72 -5.92 13.25
N ARG A 686 -8.31 -5.61 14.48
CA ARG A 686 -9.06 -5.96 15.70
C ARG A 686 -10.37 -5.19 15.83
N MET A 687 -10.39 -3.93 15.40
CA MET A 687 -11.60 -3.10 15.36
C MET A 687 -11.76 -2.50 13.98
N VAL A 688 -12.89 -2.80 13.33
CA VAL A 688 -13.20 -2.32 11.98
C VAL A 688 -14.17 -1.15 12.07
N LEU A 689 -13.89 -0.06 11.36
CA LEU A 689 -14.75 1.11 11.29
C LEU A 689 -15.57 1.10 10.00
N GLU A 690 -16.86 1.37 10.10
CA GLU A 690 -17.74 1.76 8.99
C GLU A 690 -18.37 3.11 9.32
N PHE A 691 -18.52 4.01 8.36
CA PHE A 691 -19.15 5.31 8.58
C PHE A 691 -20.22 5.60 7.55
N ARG A 692 -21.29 6.27 7.99
CA ARG A 692 -22.41 6.62 7.13
C ARG A 692 -22.98 7.99 7.49
N LYS A 693 -23.28 8.77 6.46
CA LYS A 693 -24.04 10.02 6.60
C LYS A 693 -25.52 9.66 6.77
N VAL A 694 -26.08 9.92 7.95
CA VAL A 694 -27.48 9.61 8.27
C VAL A 694 -28.40 10.83 8.15
N ALA A 695 -27.84 12.04 8.25
CA ALA A 695 -28.52 13.31 7.96
C ALA A 695 -27.52 14.32 7.40
N ALA A 696 -27.98 15.53 7.03
CA ALA A 696 -27.11 16.58 6.48
C ALA A 696 -25.95 16.93 7.42
N ASP A 697 -26.24 16.99 8.72
CA ASP A 697 -25.41 17.40 9.85
C ASP A 697 -25.14 16.26 10.84
N LYS A 698 -25.31 15.00 10.41
CA LYS A 698 -25.13 13.83 11.28
C LYS A 698 -24.43 12.68 10.56
N VAL A 699 -23.36 12.20 11.18
CA VAL A 699 -22.53 11.08 10.72
C VAL A 699 -22.46 10.04 11.83
N HIS A 700 -22.76 8.79 11.49
CA HIS A 700 -22.59 7.65 12.38
C HIS A 700 -21.29 6.91 12.03
N TYR A 701 -20.52 6.54 13.06
CA TYR A 701 -19.36 5.67 12.96
C TYR A 701 -19.67 4.38 13.74
N GLU A 702 -19.79 3.28 13.02
CA GLU A 702 -20.03 1.94 13.54
C GLU A 702 -18.71 1.19 13.67
N TYR A 703 -18.45 0.67 14.87
CA TYR A 703 -17.26 -0.14 15.14
C TYR A 703 -17.66 -1.59 15.32
N ARG A 704 -16.91 -2.48 14.67
CA ARG A 704 -17.02 -3.93 14.83
C ARG A 704 -15.85 -4.47 15.61
N PHE A 705 -16.13 -5.16 16.71
CA PHE A 705 -15.13 -5.79 17.58
C PHE A 705 -15.32 -7.30 17.61
N GLN A 706 -14.23 -8.05 17.47
CA GLN A 706 -14.25 -9.51 17.56
C GLN A 706 -12.93 -9.99 18.17
N GLU A 707 -13.02 -10.95 19.09
CA GLU A 707 -11.84 -11.59 19.66
C GLU A 707 -11.96 -13.13 19.77
N LEU A 708 -10.81 -13.75 20.00
CA LEU A 708 -10.58 -15.18 19.91
C LEU A 708 -10.62 -15.89 21.28
N GLU A 709 -10.31 -17.19 21.29
CA GLU A 709 -10.50 -18.13 22.41
C GLU A 709 -9.79 -17.73 23.72
N THR A 710 -8.64 -17.05 23.63
CA THR A 710 -7.77 -16.76 24.78
C THR A 710 -7.96 -15.36 25.37
N PHE A 711 -8.79 -14.51 24.75
CA PHE A 711 -8.91 -13.10 25.16
C PHE A 711 -9.48 -12.99 26.59
N PRO A 712 -8.88 -12.25 27.53
CA PRO A 712 -9.30 -12.30 28.94
C PRO A 712 -10.79 -11.95 29.16
N ALA A 713 -11.46 -12.69 30.04
CA ALA A 713 -12.84 -12.39 30.44
C ALA A 713 -12.88 -11.21 31.44
N GLY A 714 -14.07 -10.60 31.57
CA GLY A 714 -14.37 -9.55 32.56
C GLY A 714 -15.13 -8.38 31.97
N THR A 715 -15.21 -7.29 32.74
CA THR A 715 -15.93 -6.07 32.37
C THR A 715 -15.07 -5.13 31.54
N TYR A 716 -15.58 -4.70 30.39
CA TYR A 716 -14.93 -3.78 29.46
C TYR A 716 -15.83 -2.61 29.07
N ARG A 717 -15.25 -1.57 28.47
CA ARG A 717 -15.93 -0.50 27.75
C ARG A 717 -15.06 0.00 26.60
N PHE A 718 -15.65 0.72 25.66
CA PHE A 718 -14.90 1.47 24.65
C PHE A 718 -14.79 2.93 25.06
N HIS A 719 -13.56 3.45 25.04
CA HIS A 719 -13.24 4.87 25.18
C HIS A 719 -13.00 5.46 23.80
N VAL A 720 -13.65 6.57 23.49
CA VAL A 720 -13.62 7.16 22.15
C VAL A 720 -13.15 8.61 22.22
N GLU A 721 -12.17 8.95 21.39
CA GLU A 721 -11.68 10.32 21.19
C GLU A 721 -11.92 10.74 19.73
N GLY A 722 -12.58 11.86 19.50
CA GLY A 722 -12.84 12.36 18.15
C GLY A 722 -12.69 13.87 18.05
N GLN A 723 -13.01 14.39 16.86
CA GLN A 723 -12.93 15.81 16.53
C GLN A 723 -14.21 16.24 15.82
N LYS A 724 -14.75 17.40 16.15
CA LYS A 724 -15.87 18.01 15.44
C LYS A 724 -15.54 19.40 14.95
N TRP A 725 -16.31 19.88 13.97
CA TRP A 725 -16.24 21.25 13.50
C TRP A 725 -17.24 22.10 14.28
N ASP A 726 -16.77 23.19 14.90
CA ASP A 726 -17.64 24.12 15.65
C ASP A 726 -18.17 25.29 14.80
N GLY A 727 -17.85 25.30 13.50
CA GLY A 727 -18.13 26.42 12.59
C GLY A 727 -16.87 27.22 12.23
N SER A 728 -15.82 27.14 13.04
CA SER A 728 -14.58 27.93 12.89
C SER A 728 -13.29 27.11 12.97
N LYS A 729 -13.26 26.06 13.80
CA LYS A 729 -12.08 25.22 14.03
C LYS A 729 -12.47 23.79 14.38
N ARG A 730 -11.48 22.89 14.34
CA ARG A 730 -11.62 21.53 14.89
C ARG A 730 -11.57 21.61 16.42
N VAL A 731 -12.51 20.96 17.09
CA VAL A 731 -12.55 20.84 18.55
C VAL A 731 -12.67 19.37 18.96
N PRO A 732 -11.93 18.92 19.99
CA PRO A 732 -12.00 17.54 20.44
C PRO A 732 -13.33 17.22 21.13
N TYR A 733 -13.70 15.94 21.12
CA TYR A 733 -14.71 15.39 22.01
C TYR A 733 -14.25 14.01 22.52
N THR A 734 -14.82 13.59 23.65
CA THR A 734 -14.60 12.26 24.23
C THR A 734 -15.92 11.65 24.65
N VAL A 735 -16.09 10.34 24.46
CA VAL A 735 -17.29 9.61 24.91
C VAL A 735 -16.93 8.17 25.27
N ASP A 736 -17.57 7.64 26.32
CA ASP A 736 -17.44 6.25 26.73
C ASP A 736 -18.73 5.48 26.42
N THR A 737 -18.61 4.22 26.03
CA THR A 737 -19.78 3.32 25.97
C THR A 737 -20.20 2.88 27.37
N ASP A 738 -21.40 2.31 27.45
CA ASP A 738 -21.79 1.47 28.58
C ASP A 738 -20.81 0.29 28.72
N ALA A 739 -20.68 -0.21 29.95
CA ALA A 739 -19.87 -1.37 30.24
C ALA A 739 -20.54 -2.67 29.76
N PHE A 740 -19.73 -3.62 29.30
CA PHE A 740 -20.16 -4.94 28.85
C PHE A 740 -19.24 -6.04 29.39
N GLU A 741 -19.75 -7.25 29.54
CA GLU A 741 -19.00 -8.42 29.98
C GLU A 741 -18.51 -9.23 28.79
N ILE A 742 -17.21 -9.52 28.73
CA ILE A 742 -16.67 -10.55 27.85
C ILE A 742 -16.64 -11.86 28.63
N VAL A 743 -17.34 -12.88 28.13
CA VAL A 743 -17.48 -14.19 28.77
C VAL A 743 -16.94 -15.31 27.87
N PRO A 744 -16.59 -16.49 28.42
CA PRO A 744 -16.16 -17.63 27.62
C PRO A 744 -17.20 -18.03 26.55
N GLY A 745 -16.72 -18.57 25.42
CA GLY A 745 -17.59 -19.12 24.37
C GLY A 745 -18.16 -20.47 24.77
N ASP A 746 -19.33 -20.82 24.23
CA ASP A 746 -20.07 -22.07 24.54
C ASP A 746 -20.32 -22.94 23.31
N ASN A 747 -19.52 -22.74 22.26
CA ASN A 747 -19.69 -23.30 20.94
C ASN A 747 -18.48 -24.12 20.44
N MET A 748 -17.66 -24.66 21.35
CA MET A 748 -16.64 -25.65 20.99
C MET A 748 -17.30 -26.87 20.33
N ARG A 749 -16.61 -27.47 19.36
CA ARG A 749 -17.12 -28.56 18.54
C ARG A 749 -16.38 -29.86 18.86
N VAL A 750 -17.15 -30.92 19.07
CA VAL A 750 -16.66 -32.30 19.11
C VAL A 750 -17.15 -33.01 17.84
N ASN A 751 -16.22 -33.52 17.04
CA ASN A 751 -16.48 -34.10 15.73
C ASN A 751 -15.83 -35.48 15.61
N THR A 752 -16.29 -36.28 14.65
CA THR A 752 -15.71 -37.61 14.34
C THR A 752 -15.62 -38.51 15.59
N VAL A 753 -16.72 -38.59 16.35
CA VAL A 753 -16.79 -39.45 17.54
C VAL A 753 -16.83 -40.90 17.11
N SER A 754 -15.86 -41.69 17.58
CA SER A 754 -15.79 -43.15 17.40
C SER A 754 -15.86 -43.82 18.76
N LEU A 755 -16.77 -44.78 18.89
CA LEU A 755 -16.91 -45.62 20.07
C LEU A 755 -16.58 -47.06 19.69
N GLU A 756 -15.54 -47.61 20.31
CA GLU A 756 -15.12 -49.01 20.17
C GLU A 756 -15.36 -49.76 21.48
N LYS A 757 -15.07 -51.06 21.51
CA LYS A 757 -15.35 -51.92 22.67
C LYS A 757 -14.61 -51.47 23.93
N ASP A 758 -13.38 -50.98 23.81
CA ASP A 758 -12.53 -50.63 24.95
C ASP A 758 -12.00 -49.19 24.90
N GLN A 759 -12.41 -48.39 23.91
CA GLN A 759 -11.97 -47.01 23.77
C GLN A 759 -13.00 -46.11 23.11
N ILE A 760 -12.90 -44.82 23.39
CA ILE A 760 -13.62 -43.76 22.70
C ILE A 760 -12.64 -42.70 22.20
N ALA A 761 -12.86 -42.21 20.99
CA ALA A 761 -12.04 -41.15 20.40
C ALA A 761 -12.91 -40.07 19.77
N ALA A 762 -12.45 -38.83 19.81
CA ALA A 762 -13.08 -37.71 19.12
C ALA A 762 -12.10 -36.57 18.84
N TYR A 763 -12.43 -35.74 17.85
CA TYR A 763 -11.74 -34.49 17.58
C TYR A 763 -12.45 -33.33 18.24
N VAL A 764 -11.67 -32.42 18.83
CA VAL A 764 -12.14 -31.22 19.51
C VAL A 764 -11.58 -30.00 18.77
N SER A 765 -12.42 -29.01 18.51
CA SER A 765 -12.05 -27.79 17.81
C SER A 765 -12.84 -26.59 18.32
N TYR A 766 -12.31 -25.39 18.11
CA TYR A 766 -13.07 -24.15 18.22
C TYR A 766 -14.07 -24.03 17.06
N PRO A 767 -15.14 -23.22 17.18
CA PRO A 767 -16.06 -23.00 16.07
C PRO A 767 -15.33 -22.49 14.82
N ALA A 768 -15.75 -22.97 13.65
CA ALA A 768 -15.32 -22.40 12.38
C ALA A 768 -15.75 -20.92 12.31
N GLY A 769 -14.94 -20.10 11.64
CA GLY A 769 -15.31 -18.71 11.32
C GLY A 769 -16.23 -18.66 10.12
N SER A 770 -17.35 -19.37 10.17
CA SER A 770 -18.35 -19.46 9.10
C SER A 770 -19.76 -19.23 9.63
N ASN A 771 -20.68 -18.87 8.75
CA ASN A 771 -22.12 -18.85 9.04
C ASN A 771 -22.76 -20.25 8.95
N ASP A 772 -21.98 -21.33 9.03
CA ASP A 772 -22.52 -22.69 8.97
C ASP A 772 -23.22 -23.04 10.28
N ASP A 773 -24.55 -23.01 10.24
CA ASP A 773 -25.46 -23.38 11.32
C ASP A 773 -25.84 -24.87 11.30
N GLY A 774 -25.29 -25.65 10.37
CA GLY A 774 -25.65 -27.06 10.17
C GLY A 774 -26.97 -27.28 9.43
N LYS A 775 -27.66 -26.22 8.99
CA LYS A 775 -29.00 -26.27 8.39
C LYS A 775 -29.09 -25.58 7.04
N SER A 776 -28.40 -24.46 6.90
CA SER A 776 -28.40 -23.59 5.72
C SER A 776 -27.77 -24.27 4.51
N ASP A 777 -28.25 -23.94 3.31
CA ASP A 777 -27.71 -24.47 2.06
C ASP A 777 -26.20 -24.16 1.94
N PHE A 778 -25.41 -25.17 1.58
CA PHE A 778 -23.95 -25.05 1.62
C PHE A 778 -23.40 -24.00 0.65
N GLY A 779 -24.12 -23.74 -0.46
CA GLY A 779 -23.76 -22.69 -1.41
C GLY A 779 -23.90 -21.27 -0.84
N ALA A 780 -24.59 -21.10 0.28
CA ALA A 780 -24.75 -19.82 0.99
C ALA A 780 -23.71 -19.62 2.12
N LEU A 781 -22.81 -20.58 2.33
CA LEU A 781 -21.77 -20.45 3.35
C LEU A 781 -20.76 -19.37 3.00
N SER A 782 -20.35 -18.62 4.02
CA SER A 782 -19.35 -17.57 3.92
C SER A 782 -18.57 -17.46 5.23
N ALA A 783 -17.33 -16.99 5.13
CA ALA A 783 -16.54 -16.70 6.31
C ALA A 783 -17.20 -15.54 7.08
N THR A 784 -17.32 -15.69 8.39
CA THR A 784 -17.93 -14.69 9.28
C THR A 784 -16.89 -13.98 10.12
N GLY A 785 -17.18 -12.70 10.40
CA GLY A 785 -16.30 -11.83 11.15
C GLY A 785 -15.03 -11.41 10.40
N HIS A 786 -14.13 -10.80 11.17
CA HIS A 786 -12.96 -10.10 10.63
C HIS A 786 -11.64 -10.57 11.24
N ARG A 787 -11.65 -11.51 12.21
CA ARG A 787 -10.44 -12.09 12.81
C ARG A 787 -10.13 -13.46 12.22
N LEU A 788 -8.88 -13.68 11.82
CA LEU A 788 -8.41 -14.97 11.37
C LEU A 788 -8.43 -15.97 12.53
N ARG A 789 -9.30 -16.98 12.41
CA ARG A 789 -9.47 -18.05 13.42
C ARG A 789 -8.34 -19.07 13.41
N SER A 790 -7.76 -19.37 12.25
CA SER A 790 -6.69 -20.35 12.13
C SER A 790 -5.79 -20.10 10.93
N SER A 791 -4.49 -20.35 11.10
CA SER A 791 -3.53 -20.45 10.00
C SER A 791 -3.24 -21.88 9.55
N LEU A 792 -3.91 -22.88 10.15
CA LEU A 792 -3.61 -24.30 9.97
C LEU A 792 -4.67 -25.02 9.12
N VAL A 793 -5.92 -24.57 9.19
CA VAL A 793 -7.06 -25.23 8.56
C VAL A 793 -7.83 -24.28 7.65
N ARG A 794 -8.63 -24.85 6.76
CA ARG A 794 -9.55 -24.08 5.93
C ARG A 794 -10.57 -23.32 6.77
N TRP A 795 -11.10 -22.22 6.24
CA TRP A 795 -12.05 -21.37 6.97
C TRP A 795 -13.35 -22.07 7.37
N GLU A 796 -13.76 -23.12 6.64
CA GLU A 796 -14.93 -23.95 6.97
C GLU A 796 -14.65 -24.93 8.12
N VAL A 797 -13.38 -25.15 8.47
CA VAL A 797 -12.96 -26.10 9.50
C VAL A 797 -12.66 -25.34 10.80
N GLY A 798 -13.21 -25.84 11.90
CA GLY A 798 -12.94 -25.31 13.24
C GLY A 798 -11.45 -25.36 13.57
N PRO A 799 -10.84 -24.29 14.11
CA PRO A 799 -9.44 -24.31 14.52
C PRO A 799 -9.18 -25.45 15.51
N PRO A 800 -8.13 -26.26 15.30
CA PRO A 800 -7.73 -27.25 16.30
C PRO A 800 -7.23 -26.53 17.55
N LEU A 801 -7.43 -27.15 18.71
CA LEU A 801 -6.80 -26.74 19.95
C LEU A 801 -5.27 -26.95 19.85
N PRO A 802 -4.48 -26.18 20.61
CA PRO A 802 -3.03 -26.37 20.67
C PRO A 802 -2.65 -27.82 21.01
N GLU A 803 -1.48 -28.25 20.54
CA GLU A 803 -0.90 -29.52 20.92
C GLU A 803 -0.83 -29.64 22.45
N ASN A 804 -1.25 -30.78 23.01
CA ASN A 804 -1.25 -31.02 24.45
C ASN A 804 -2.08 -29.99 25.25
N ALA A 805 -3.16 -29.45 24.68
CA ALA A 805 -4.04 -28.54 25.40
C ALA A 805 -4.68 -29.19 26.64
N ASP A 806 -4.66 -28.46 27.76
CA ASP A 806 -5.39 -28.81 28.97
C ASP A 806 -6.90 -28.58 28.73
N VAL A 807 -7.69 -29.60 29.03
CA VAL A 807 -9.14 -29.63 28.80
C VAL A 807 -9.81 -30.44 29.90
N ASP A 808 -11.05 -30.12 30.25
CA ASP A 808 -11.92 -30.98 31.05
C ASP A 808 -12.98 -31.55 30.12
N ILE A 809 -12.81 -32.81 29.72
CA ILE A 809 -13.79 -33.53 28.91
C ILE A 809 -14.47 -34.59 29.77
N LYS A 810 -15.79 -34.51 29.86
CA LYS A 810 -16.64 -35.51 30.50
C LYS A 810 -17.44 -36.25 29.45
N ILE A 811 -17.24 -37.56 29.38
CA ILE A 811 -17.92 -38.46 28.45
C ILE A 811 -18.89 -39.28 29.27
N THR A 812 -20.17 -39.26 28.90
CA THR A 812 -21.23 -40.03 29.53
C THR A 812 -21.77 -41.02 28.51
N ILE A 813 -21.63 -42.32 28.79
CA ILE A 813 -22.09 -43.43 27.94
C ILE A 813 -23.22 -44.13 28.68
N LYS A 814 -24.39 -44.24 28.06
CA LYS A 814 -25.55 -44.95 28.61
C LYS A 814 -25.94 -46.11 27.73
N ASP A 815 -26.11 -47.30 28.32
CA ASP A 815 -26.67 -48.45 27.61
C ASP A 815 -28.20 -48.36 27.49
N SER A 816 -28.83 -49.36 26.87
CA SER A 816 -30.29 -49.42 26.69
C SER A 816 -31.08 -49.60 28.00
N ALA A 817 -30.41 -49.89 29.11
CA ALA A 817 -30.98 -49.97 30.45
C ALA A 817 -30.70 -48.71 31.29
N ASP A 818 -30.24 -47.62 30.66
CA ASP A 818 -29.85 -46.36 31.30
C ASP A 818 -28.69 -46.49 32.30
N LYS A 819 -27.90 -47.57 32.23
CA LYS A 819 -26.70 -47.70 33.04
C LYS A 819 -25.61 -46.76 32.50
N GLU A 820 -25.11 -45.90 33.37
CA GLU A 820 -24.16 -44.84 33.03
C GLU A 820 -22.71 -45.27 33.29
N GLU A 821 -21.85 -45.03 32.30
CA GLU A 821 -20.39 -45.09 32.40
C GLU A 821 -19.81 -43.71 32.08
N ILE A 822 -18.99 -43.18 33.01
CA ILE A 822 -18.38 -41.86 32.88
C ILE A 822 -16.88 -42.02 32.64
N VAL A 823 -16.37 -41.35 31.61
CA VAL A 823 -14.94 -41.26 31.30
C VAL A 823 -14.52 -39.80 31.31
N GLU A 824 -13.42 -39.50 32.00
CA GLU A 824 -12.86 -38.15 32.04
C GLU A 824 -11.52 -38.09 31.29
N VAL A 825 -11.35 -37.03 30.50
CA VAL A 825 -10.09 -36.72 29.82
C VAL A 825 -9.66 -35.32 30.23
N LYS A 826 -8.46 -35.22 30.82
CA LYS A 826 -7.88 -33.95 31.31
C LYS A 826 -6.96 -33.25 30.31
N LYS A 827 -6.65 -33.91 29.19
CA LYS A 827 -5.67 -33.44 28.22
C LYS A 827 -5.88 -34.07 26.86
N LEU A 828 -5.70 -33.30 25.79
CA LEU A 828 -5.68 -33.83 24.43
C LEU A 828 -4.39 -34.63 24.18
N ASN A 829 -4.51 -35.84 23.64
CA ASN A 829 -3.40 -36.73 23.30
C ASN A 829 -3.29 -37.04 21.80
N VAL A 830 -4.10 -36.37 20.97
CA VAL A 830 -4.03 -36.46 19.50
C VAL A 830 -3.79 -35.07 18.93
N TYR A 831 -2.72 -34.91 18.15
CA TYR A 831 -2.43 -33.72 17.34
C TYR A 831 -1.67 -34.13 16.08
N LYS A 832 -2.38 -34.24 14.95
CA LYS A 832 -1.80 -34.75 13.68
C LYS A 832 -2.57 -34.23 12.47
N LYS A 833 -2.02 -34.43 11.27
CA LYS A 833 -2.82 -34.38 10.05
C LYS A 833 -3.64 -35.67 9.93
N ASP A 834 -4.94 -35.53 9.65
CA ASP A 834 -5.82 -36.67 9.41
C ASP A 834 -6.94 -36.29 8.43
N LYS A 835 -7.59 -37.30 7.86
CA LYS A 835 -8.76 -37.12 7.00
C LYS A 835 -10.01 -36.90 7.84
N ILE A 836 -10.72 -35.82 7.56
CA ILE A 836 -12.05 -35.57 8.12
C ILE A 836 -13.08 -35.46 7.00
N ASN A 837 -14.32 -35.83 7.31
CA ASN A 837 -15.44 -35.56 6.43
C ASN A 837 -15.89 -34.11 6.61
N ILE A 838 -15.73 -33.30 5.56
CA ILE A 838 -16.30 -31.96 5.52
C ILE A 838 -17.57 -31.99 4.68
N VAL A 839 -18.57 -31.21 5.07
CA VAL A 839 -19.73 -30.95 4.22
C VAL A 839 -19.22 -30.20 2.98
N THR A 840 -19.67 -30.60 1.79
CA THR A 840 -19.37 -29.93 0.50
C THR A 840 -20.62 -29.47 -0.22
N LYS A 841 -21.78 -30.00 0.19
CA LYS A 841 -23.08 -29.61 -0.32
C LYS A 841 -24.11 -29.89 0.77
N ARG A 842 -25.05 -28.96 0.94
CA ARG A 842 -26.25 -29.11 1.75
C ARG A 842 -27.38 -28.51 0.95
N LYS A 843 -28.43 -29.30 0.69
CA LYS A 843 -29.66 -28.84 0.06
C LYS A 843 -30.83 -29.49 0.77
N GLU A 844 -31.78 -28.68 1.24
CA GLU A 844 -32.98 -29.17 1.95
C GLU A 844 -32.61 -30.10 3.14
N GLY A 845 -31.54 -29.76 3.87
CA GLY A 845 -31.06 -30.53 5.03
C GLY A 845 -30.30 -31.82 4.70
N LYS A 846 -30.13 -32.19 3.43
CA LYS A 846 -29.30 -33.34 3.02
C LYS A 846 -27.88 -32.91 2.75
N GLU A 847 -26.93 -33.46 3.50
CA GLU A 847 -25.50 -33.19 3.35
C GLU A 847 -24.82 -34.20 2.43
N THR A 848 -23.92 -33.70 1.58
CA THR A 848 -22.89 -34.49 0.91
C THR A 848 -21.56 -34.11 1.54
N THR A 849 -20.77 -35.11 1.91
CA THR A 849 -19.44 -34.89 2.49
C THR A 849 -18.34 -35.30 1.53
N SER A 850 -17.16 -34.71 1.69
CA SER A 850 -15.92 -35.20 1.08
C SER A 850 -14.85 -35.36 2.16
N GLU A 851 -13.98 -36.34 1.98
CA GLU A 851 -12.78 -36.43 2.80
C GLU A 851 -11.80 -35.29 2.48
N MET A 852 -11.19 -34.73 3.51
CA MET A 852 -10.14 -33.74 3.43
C MET A 852 -9.08 -34.01 4.48
N GLU A 853 -7.81 -33.98 4.08
CA GLU A 853 -6.71 -33.99 5.04
C GLU A 853 -6.51 -32.59 5.64
N THR A 854 -6.51 -32.49 6.97
CA THR A 854 -6.31 -31.24 7.70
C THR A 854 -5.66 -31.50 9.06
N GLN A 855 -5.13 -30.45 9.70
CA GLN A 855 -4.66 -30.55 11.08
C GLN A 855 -5.87 -30.75 12.02
N VAL A 856 -5.78 -31.77 12.89
CA VAL A 856 -6.79 -32.08 13.90
C VAL A 856 -6.18 -32.17 15.29
N SER A 857 -7.00 -31.91 16.31
CA SER A 857 -6.69 -32.09 17.73
C SER A 857 -7.80 -32.88 18.39
N GLY A 858 -7.49 -33.77 19.33
CA GLY A 858 -8.51 -34.60 19.95
C GLY A 858 -8.00 -35.49 21.07
N PHE A 859 -8.81 -36.48 21.41
CA PHE A 859 -8.46 -37.49 22.41
C PHE A 859 -8.77 -38.90 21.93
N THR A 860 -8.03 -39.85 22.49
CA THR A 860 -8.38 -41.27 22.57
C THR A 860 -8.30 -41.67 24.03
N ALA A 861 -9.40 -42.18 24.57
CA ALA A 861 -9.54 -42.56 25.97
C ALA A 861 -9.99 -44.01 26.10
N LYS A 862 -9.34 -44.75 27.00
CA LYS A 862 -9.70 -46.13 27.32
C LYS A 862 -10.95 -46.14 28.18
N LEU A 863 -11.89 -47.03 27.87
CA LEU A 863 -13.09 -47.23 28.68
C LEU A 863 -12.74 -48.05 29.94
N PRO A 864 -13.31 -47.70 31.11
CA PRO A 864 -13.16 -48.48 32.32
C PRO A 864 -13.61 -49.94 32.15
N ASN A 865 -14.70 -50.15 31.41
CA ASN A 865 -15.23 -51.47 31.09
C ASN A 865 -15.28 -51.70 29.57
N THR A 866 -15.08 -52.94 29.16
CA THR A 866 -15.30 -53.33 27.76
C THR A 866 -16.79 -53.39 27.48
N LEU A 867 -17.24 -52.58 26.53
CA LEU A 867 -18.62 -52.54 26.07
C LEU A 867 -18.95 -53.77 25.22
N VAL A 868 -20.17 -54.28 25.39
CA VAL A 868 -20.73 -55.35 24.56
C VAL A 868 -21.35 -54.79 23.29
N ALA A 869 -21.56 -55.64 22.28
CA ALA A 869 -22.29 -55.22 21.07
C ALA A 869 -23.69 -54.71 21.44
N GLY A 870 -24.06 -53.53 20.91
CA GLY A 870 -25.28 -52.84 21.31
C GLY A 870 -25.27 -51.35 20.99
N LYS A 871 -26.38 -50.70 21.32
CA LYS A 871 -26.60 -49.26 21.14
C LYS A 871 -26.33 -48.53 22.44
N TYR A 872 -25.57 -47.44 22.35
CA TYR A 872 -25.19 -46.62 23.49
C TYR A 872 -25.52 -45.15 23.19
N THR A 873 -26.14 -44.47 24.15
CA THR A 873 -26.33 -43.03 24.10
C THR A 873 -25.09 -42.36 24.67
N VAL A 874 -24.40 -41.57 23.85
CA VAL A 874 -23.17 -40.88 24.25
C VAL A 874 -23.38 -39.38 24.29
N THR A 875 -22.90 -38.75 25.37
CA THR A 875 -22.79 -37.30 25.53
C THR A 875 -21.35 -36.95 25.88
N ILE A 876 -20.77 -35.95 25.22
CA ILE A 876 -19.43 -35.45 25.46
C ILE A 876 -19.52 -33.96 25.76
N GLU A 877 -19.16 -33.59 26.97
CA GLU A 877 -19.05 -32.20 27.42
C GLU A 877 -17.57 -31.83 27.44
N VAL A 878 -17.19 -30.72 26.81
CA VAL A 878 -15.81 -30.23 26.77
C VAL A 878 -15.74 -28.84 27.40
N LYS A 879 -14.66 -28.60 28.15
CA LYS A 879 -14.26 -27.28 28.63
C LYS A 879 -12.75 -27.09 28.46
N ASP A 880 -12.30 -25.96 27.93
CA ASP A 880 -10.87 -25.65 27.83
C ASP A 880 -10.32 -24.91 29.07
N ALA A 881 -9.00 -24.70 29.08
CA ALA A 881 -8.32 -23.94 30.14
C ALA A 881 -8.77 -22.48 30.30
N HIS A 882 -9.46 -21.91 29.30
CA HIS A 882 -9.99 -20.56 29.31
C HIS A 882 -11.48 -20.49 29.67
N GLY A 883 -12.08 -21.63 30.00
CA GLY A 883 -13.47 -21.78 30.37
C GLY A 883 -14.44 -21.83 29.20
N ASN A 884 -13.96 -21.90 27.96
CA ASN A 884 -14.81 -22.09 26.79
C ASN A 884 -15.38 -23.50 26.84
N THR A 885 -16.64 -23.69 26.43
CA THR A 885 -17.35 -24.97 26.54
C THR A 885 -17.94 -25.42 25.20
N GLY A 886 -18.31 -26.70 25.15
CA GLY A 886 -19.08 -27.29 24.05
C GLY A 886 -19.69 -28.62 24.47
N VAL A 887 -20.78 -29.02 23.80
CA VAL A 887 -21.48 -30.28 24.07
C VAL A 887 -21.78 -30.98 22.76
N TRP A 888 -21.49 -32.28 22.70
CA TRP A 888 -21.92 -33.17 21.64
C TRP A 888 -22.79 -34.28 22.22
N GLY A 889 -23.94 -34.52 21.59
CA GLY A 889 -24.93 -35.48 22.07
C GLY A 889 -26.06 -34.84 22.89
N PRO A 890 -26.98 -35.65 23.44
CA PRO A 890 -26.98 -37.12 23.37
C PRO A 890 -27.17 -37.65 21.95
N LYS A 891 -26.36 -38.63 21.53
CA LYS A 891 -26.48 -39.33 20.24
C LYS A 891 -26.25 -40.83 20.42
N GLU A 892 -27.01 -41.63 19.69
CA GLU A 892 -26.87 -43.09 19.70
C GLU A 892 -25.70 -43.53 18.80
N LEU A 893 -24.81 -44.35 19.34
CA LEU A 893 -23.72 -45.02 18.64
C LEU A 893 -23.88 -46.53 18.80
N GLU A 894 -23.59 -47.29 17.75
CA GLU A 894 -23.71 -48.75 17.73
C GLU A 894 -22.33 -49.41 17.73
N ILE A 895 -22.10 -50.29 18.69
CA ILE A 895 -20.94 -51.18 18.71
C ILE A 895 -21.34 -52.51 18.09
N LYS A 896 -20.61 -52.94 17.06
CA LYS A 896 -20.83 -54.19 16.35
C LYS A 896 -20.16 -55.40 17.01
#